data_AF-A0A5R9KWI8-F1
#
_entry.id   AF-A0A5R9KWI8-F1
#
_cell.length_a   1.000
_cell.length_b   1.000
_cell.length_c   1.000
_cell.angle_alpha   90.00
_cell.angle_beta   90.00
_cell.angle_gamma   90.00
#
_symmetry.space_group_name_H-M   'P 1'
#
loop_
_entity.id
_entity.type
_entity.pdbx_description
1 polymer ?
#
loop_
_entity_poly.entity_id
_entity_poly.type
_entity_poly.pdbx_seq_one_letter_code
_entity_poly.pdbx_strand_id
1 'polypeptide(L)'
;MYRIFAHTFLLLITFPVSAQKLFGNEWINPAQTYLKIPVAKTGFYKISGYELASAALPVDEILPGTLQMFRRGKEISITVNAGSSKKLGAGDQIIFYGERHDGNADSTLYVSPKAMPHKYYSLFSDTAAYFLTWRTDGGFGKRITQSAPSFPSKNVNYHFTESFQLFNSHYLPGAFYPAGSNFEIGSVLSDYDTGECWSGPELGENEHFTITFKMESALAEHFGEAEIELMLTGHTVGEHAFELWTGSSQDLKRKLTNITVSDYQSVKVQARLNVKDFPADGNLAFTLVPIEKGGHVSVSYGLLKYPQKTTFKDFSDQKTFLFPASENQFWQCENPDGIDFYNITDPQNSEILGKTDSGISLGEAVKVIGVKEFLNVARMYLVKFKNLNPADFDYLIISHEFMHLPVFGIDPVTEYATYRASPAGGNYKPLVINSSEVFDQFNYGDPGPMGLRNIISWLHQAGSLRVVFLIGKSIDPQKARKMANARNVDMVPNAGWPGSDVALAMTPGGKSDSTDSYPIIPVGRINASTSLNVYDYLQKVKALEAQPVNASWRRNILHLSGGRSRDELTEFKGYVKDFERKLAGSHLAVNIETISKQTDDPVEELPIQEHLNKGAALMTLFGHSGIDVTDIDIGYASDPKRKYNMHPRYPAVIVNGCASGSIFYSDKTLSSNWIFTPENGAVLFLAHTFNGVSTALKKYTETFYEVLADSIFTHQPFGNIQQEAIKRIFSRNPDINDRITAQQMNLHGDPAIRIFPGKFSDANVDSTFAGDPSFEDHIPPVMIASLDGREIENNETVSAQPHIDIDLLDQNIAKSDTTSIIIWLKKQCSGCLEKRLSLANATWKYLSKEHIQVALNFPEKLDAGTYLLTLQARDSLRNFAPDYQIHFQVTDEKGFISLKVSPNPSDSHFQFSFEAGSQSQESAAQFYIYNSTGAEILRKTMRIQPGTNAWYWHPGELPAGLYIYQIVPDESHFSTFSETPAALQGRLLWVR
;
A
#
# COMPACT_ATOMS: atom_id res chain seq x y z
N MET A 1 52.76 -5.14 68.04
CA MET A 1 51.41 -5.46 67.52
C MET A 1 50.84 -4.20 66.89
N TYR A 2 50.98 -4.04 65.56
CA TYR A 2 50.32 -3.00 64.78
C TYR A 2 49.78 -3.67 63.52
N ARG A 3 48.46 -3.60 63.31
CA ARG A 3 47.72 -4.28 62.24
C ARG A 3 47.72 -3.41 60.98
N ILE A 4 48.11 -4.00 59.86
CA ILE A 4 48.08 -3.43 58.51
C ILE A 4 46.64 -3.59 57.98
N PHE A 5 46.02 -2.48 57.55
CA PHE A 5 44.76 -2.48 56.81
C PHE A 5 45.06 -2.58 55.31
N ALA A 6 44.72 -3.72 54.69
CA ALA A 6 44.69 -3.86 53.24
C ALA A 6 43.36 -3.28 52.70
N HIS A 7 43.46 -2.26 51.84
CA HIS A 7 42.31 -1.75 51.09
C HIS A 7 42.12 -2.58 49.81
N THR A 8 41.02 -3.33 49.74
CA THR A 8 40.61 -4.05 48.53
C THR A 8 39.88 -3.07 47.61
N PHE A 9 40.48 -2.76 46.45
CA PHE A 9 39.87 -1.98 45.39
C PHE A 9 38.90 -2.88 44.62
N LEU A 10 37.59 -2.64 44.73
CA LEU A 10 36.56 -3.37 43.98
C LEU A 10 36.44 -2.76 42.58
N LEU A 11 36.97 -3.43 41.57
CA LEU A 11 36.82 -3.05 40.16
C LEU A 11 35.39 -3.41 39.71
N LEU A 12 34.51 -2.41 39.62
CA LEU A 12 33.20 -2.54 38.98
C LEU A 12 33.39 -2.63 37.45
N ILE A 13 33.43 -3.86 36.93
CA ILE A 13 33.34 -4.11 35.49
C ILE A 13 31.88 -3.91 35.09
N THR A 14 31.55 -2.72 34.60
CA THR A 14 30.28 -2.45 33.90
C THR A 14 30.34 -3.10 32.53
N PHE A 15 29.77 -4.30 32.36
CA PHE A 15 29.45 -4.81 31.04
C PHE A 15 28.37 -3.90 30.43
N PRO A 16 28.55 -3.35 29.21
CA PRO A 16 27.47 -2.69 28.52
C PRO A 16 26.40 -3.75 28.21
N VAL A 17 25.31 -3.72 28.96
CA VAL A 17 24.10 -4.45 28.57
C VAL A 17 23.56 -3.70 27.35
N SER A 18 23.85 -4.20 26.15
CA SER A 18 23.13 -3.78 24.95
C SER A 18 21.65 -4.10 25.19
N ALA A 19 20.82 -3.07 25.31
CA ALA A 19 19.38 -3.26 25.31
C ALA A 19 19.00 -4.06 24.06
N GLN A 20 18.29 -5.17 24.22
CA GLN A 20 17.80 -5.96 23.11
C GLN A 20 16.89 -5.08 22.25
N LYS A 21 17.19 -4.98 20.95
CA LYS A 21 16.34 -4.24 20.00
C LYS A 21 14.95 -4.91 19.99
N LEU A 22 13.91 -4.12 20.24
CA LEU A 22 12.53 -4.57 20.14
C LEU A 22 12.04 -4.41 18.70
N PHE A 23 11.29 -5.38 18.20
CA PHE A 23 10.70 -5.46 16.86
C PHE A 23 9.17 -5.38 16.88
N GLY A 24 8.55 -5.38 18.07
CA GLY A 24 7.11 -5.22 18.24
C GLY A 24 6.31 -6.50 18.34
N ASN A 25 6.97 -7.67 18.24
CA ASN A 25 6.36 -8.99 18.37
C ASN A 25 6.60 -9.65 19.74
N GLU A 26 7.32 -9.01 20.67
CA GLU A 26 7.74 -9.60 21.95
C GLU A 26 6.60 -9.92 22.92
N TRP A 27 5.44 -9.29 22.72
CA TRP A 27 4.24 -9.48 23.54
C TRP A 27 3.39 -10.67 23.11
N ILE A 28 3.73 -11.29 21.97
CA ILE A 28 2.93 -12.34 21.32
C ILE A 28 3.33 -13.70 21.88
N ASN A 29 2.31 -14.49 22.25
CA ASN A 29 2.44 -15.91 22.51
C ASN A 29 1.74 -16.68 21.38
N PRO A 30 2.48 -17.34 20.47
CA PRO A 30 1.90 -18.05 19.33
C PRO A 30 0.96 -19.22 19.71
N ALA A 31 1.00 -19.70 20.96
CA ALA A 31 0.09 -20.72 21.45
C ALA A 31 -1.30 -20.15 21.83
N GLN A 32 -1.43 -18.83 21.99
CA GLN A 32 -2.67 -18.16 22.31
C GLN A 32 -3.44 -17.73 21.06
N THR A 33 -4.76 -17.62 21.20
CA THR A 33 -5.62 -16.98 20.20
C THR A 33 -5.91 -15.56 20.66
N TYR A 34 -5.93 -14.63 19.71
CA TYR A 34 -6.17 -13.22 19.97
C TYR A 34 -7.42 -12.75 19.25
N LEU A 35 -8.08 -11.75 19.83
CA LEU A 35 -9.17 -11.02 19.21
C LEU A 35 -8.72 -9.57 19.05
N LYS A 36 -8.57 -9.13 17.80
CA LYS A 36 -8.25 -7.74 17.44
C LYS A 36 -9.51 -6.89 17.54
N ILE A 37 -9.43 -5.85 18.34
CA ILE A 37 -10.50 -4.91 18.67
C ILE A 37 -10.09 -3.53 18.14
N PRO A 38 -10.78 -2.99 17.13
CA PRO A 38 -10.53 -1.64 16.61
C PRO A 38 -11.11 -0.56 17.54
N VAL A 39 -10.32 0.47 17.84
CA VAL A 39 -10.70 1.61 18.69
C VAL A 39 -10.47 2.92 17.94
N ALA A 40 -11.56 3.60 17.55
CA ALA A 40 -11.52 4.83 16.77
C ALA A 40 -11.74 6.11 17.60
N LYS A 41 -12.34 5.98 18.79
CA LYS A 41 -12.57 7.09 19.73
C LYS A 41 -11.88 6.80 21.06
N THR A 42 -11.39 7.83 21.74
CA THR A 42 -10.84 7.67 23.09
C THR A 42 -11.98 7.64 24.11
N GLY A 43 -11.99 6.67 25.02
CA GLY A 43 -13.01 6.52 26.07
C GLY A 43 -13.09 5.11 26.63
N PHE A 44 -14.01 4.88 27.56
CA PHE A 44 -14.31 3.56 28.09
C PHE A 44 -15.27 2.80 27.16
N TYR A 45 -14.87 1.59 26.80
CA TYR A 45 -15.65 0.69 25.96
C TYR A 45 -16.24 -0.45 26.79
N LYS A 46 -17.34 -1.01 26.31
CA LYS A 46 -17.94 -2.23 26.84
C LYS A 46 -18.09 -3.24 25.72
N ILE A 47 -17.69 -4.49 25.98
CA ILE A 47 -17.88 -5.64 25.11
C ILE A 47 -18.65 -6.70 25.91
N SER A 48 -19.76 -7.17 25.36
CA SER A 48 -20.56 -8.25 25.93
C SER A 48 -20.03 -9.64 25.55
N GLY A 49 -20.32 -10.64 26.36
CA GLY A 49 -20.04 -12.05 26.04
C GLY A 49 -20.71 -12.50 24.74
N TYR A 50 -21.88 -11.96 24.40
CA TYR A 50 -22.54 -12.19 23.11
C TYR A 50 -21.73 -11.67 21.92
N GLU A 51 -21.16 -10.46 22.02
CA GLU A 51 -20.31 -9.90 20.96
C GLU A 51 -19.02 -10.69 20.80
N LEU A 52 -18.43 -11.17 21.90
CA LEU A 52 -17.26 -12.05 21.85
C LEU A 52 -17.58 -13.39 21.16
N ALA A 53 -18.70 -14.02 21.53
CA ALA A 53 -19.16 -15.25 20.88
C ALA A 53 -19.47 -15.05 19.39
N SER A 54 -20.07 -13.90 19.03
CA SER A 54 -20.36 -13.53 17.64
C SER A 54 -19.09 -13.30 16.81
N ALA A 55 -17.97 -12.97 17.46
CA ALA A 55 -16.64 -12.90 16.85
C ALA A 55 -15.89 -14.24 16.84
N ALA A 56 -16.61 -15.35 17.05
CA ALA A 56 -16.11 -16.72 17.09
C ALA A 56 -15.12 -17.02 18.23
N LEU A 57 -15.17 -16.26 19.33
CA LEU A 57 -14.42 -16.57 20.55
C LEU A 57 -15.13 -17.70 21.35
N PRO A 58 -14.42 -18.74 21.83
CA PRO A 58 -15.02 -19.82 22.63
C PRO A 58 -15.27 -19.37 24.07
N VAL A 59 -16.23 -18.48 24.29
CA VAL A 59 -16.50 -17.84 25.59
C VAL A 59 -16.76 -18.85 26.72
N ASP A 60 -17.38 -19.99 26.40
CA ASP A 60 -17.72 -21.06 27.32
C ASP A 60 -16.51 -21.92 27.76
N GLU A 61 -15.33 -21.71 27.17
CA GLU A 61 -14.08 -22.34 27.58
C GLU A 61 -13.19 -21.39 28.41
N ILE A 62 -13.51 -20.10 28.43
CA ILE A 62 -12.64 -19.07 28.99
C ILE A 62 -12.98 -18.82 30.46
N LEU A 63 -11.96 -18.90 31.32
CA LEU A 63 -12.05 -18.49 32.72
C LEU A 63 -11.94 -16.96 32.81
N PRO A 64 -12.94 -16.24 33.36
CA PRO A 64 -12.95 -14.77 33.36
C PRO A 64 -11.71 -14.11 33.98
N GLY A 65 -11.08 -14.74 34.98
CA GLY A 65 -9.86 -14.25 35.62
C GLY A 65 -8.60 -14.30 34.73
N THR A 66 -8.61 -15.10 33.67
CA THR A 66 -7.45 -15.31 32.79
C THR A 66 -7.38 -14.33 31.62
N LEU A 67 -8.44 -13.54 31.38
CA LEU A 67 -8.51 -12.57 30.28
C LEU A 67 -7.46 -11.47 30.45
N GLN A 68 -6.74 -11.18 29.36
CA GLN A 68 -5.75 -10.11 29.21
C GLN A 68 -6.08 -9.26 27.99
N MET A 69 -5.78 -7.96 28.04
CA MET A 69 -5.93 -7.06 26.91
C MET A 69 -4.64 -6.26 26.70
N PHE A 70 -4.17 -6.21 25.46
CA PHE A 70 -2.92 -5.55 25.09
C PHE A 70 -3.15 -4.35 24.18
N ARG A 71 -2.37 -3.28 24.42
CA ARG A 71 -2.19 -2.16 23.51
C ARG A 71 -0.71 -1.85 23.38
N ARG A 72 -0.20 -1.75 22.15
CA ARG A 72 1.22 -1.47 21.88
C ARG A 72 2.16 -2.39 22.68
N GLY A 73 1.80 -3.67 22.73
CA GLY A 73 2.55 -4.72 23.43
C GLY A 73 2.52 -4.68 24.96
N LYS A 74 1.72 -3.79 25.55
CA LYS A 74 1.57 -3.66 27.01
C LYS A 74 0.19 -4.08 27.46
N GLU A 75 0.12 -4.87 28.52
CA GLU A 75 -1.14 -5.28 29.12
C GLU A 75 -1.82 -4.10 29.83
N ILE A 76 -3.08 -3.84 29.50
CA ILE A 76 -3.92 -2.83 30.14
C ILE A 76 -4.87 -3.47 31.14
N SER A 77 -5.28 -2.67 32.13
CA SER A 77 -6.28 -3.08 33.12
C SER A 77 -7.68 -3.10 32.50
N ILE A 78 -8.44 -4.16 32.79
CA ILE A 78 -9.82 -4.33 32.35
C ILE A 78 -10.74 -4.67 33.54
N THR A 79 -12.01 -4.34 33.46
CA THR A 79 -13.03 -4.90 34.35
C THR A 79 -13.67 -6.09 33.65
N VAL A 80 -13.85 -7.20 34.37
CA VAL A 80 -14.57 -8.37 33.88
C VAL A 80 -15.74 -8.64 34.84
N ASN A 81 -16.93 -8.26 34.42
CA ASN A 81 -18.17 -8.50 35.15
C ASN A 81 -18.72 -9.86 34.68
N ALA A 82 -18.25 -10.92 35.32
CA ALA A 82 -18.77 -12.26 35.09
C ALA A 82 -19.79 -12.65 36.17
N GLY A 83 -20.83 -13.38 35.79
CA GLY A 83 -21.75 -14.00 36.73
C GLY A 83 -21.06 -14.99 37.68
N SER A 84 -21.84 -15.67 38.53
CA SER A 84 -21.31 -16.69 39.46
C SER A 84 -20.75 -17.94 38.77
N SER A 85 -20.81 -18.03 37.44
CA SER A 85 -20.20 -19.09 36.65
C SER A 85 -18.67 -19.02 36.70
N LYS A 86 -18.01 -20.18 36.72
CA LYS A 86 -16.55 -20.26 36.56
C LYS A 86 -16.07 -19.94 35.13
N LYS A 87 -17.00 -19.65 34.20
CA LYS A 87 -16.78 -19.50 32.76
C LYS A 87 -17.49 -18.23 32.27
N LEU A 88 -17.00 -17.65 31.17
CA LEU A 88 -17.60 -16.48 30.56
C LEU A 88 -18.92 -16.84 29.86
N GLY A 89 -20.00 -16.18 30.25
CA GLY A 89 -21.33 -16.32 29.65
C GLY A 89 -21.69 -15.17 28.72
N ALA A 90 -22.77 -15.34 27.95
CA ALA A 90 -23.23 -14.33 26.98
C ALA A 90 -23.65 -12.99 27.64
N GLY A 91 -24.09 -13.01 28.90
CA GLY A 91 -24.46 -11.83 29.67
C GLY A 91 -23.30 -11.12 30.38
N ASP A 92 -22.11 -11.72 30.37
CA ASP A 92 -20.92 -11.15 31.01
C ASP A 92 -20.37 -9.97 30.20
N GLN A 93 -19.59 -9.12 30.84
CA GLN A 93 -19.10 -7.88 30.24
C GLN A 93 -17.62 -7.66 30.51
N ILE A 94 -16.92 -7.16 29.49
CA ILE A 94 -15.55 -6.65 29.59
C ILE A 94 -15.60 -5.13 29.38
N ILE A 95 -15.02 -4.37 30.30
CA ILE A 95 -14.93 -2.91 30.21
C ILE A 95 -13.45 -2.52 30.23
N PHE A 96 -13.05 -1.61 29.34
CA PHE A 96 -11.66 -1.16 29.24
C PHE A 96 -11.58 0.28 28.73
N TYR A 97 -10.48 0.97 29.05
CA TYR A 97 -10.18 2.28 28.49
C TYR A 97 -9.41 2.13 27.17
N GLY A 98 -10.03 2.59 26.08
CA GLY A 98 -9.46 2.59 24.74
C GLY A 98 -9.02 4.00 24.34
N GLU A 99 -7.80 4.15 23.83
CA GLU A 99 -7.30 5.37 23.22
C GLU A 99 -7.33 5.21 21.70
N ARG A 100 -7.80 6.21 20.97
CA ARG A 100 -7.70 6.23 19.50
C ARG A 100 -6.23 6.14 19.05
N HIS A 101 -6.00 5.87 17.76
CA HIS A 101 -4.62 5.95 17.25
C HIS A 101 -4.22 7.41 17.13
N ASP A 102 -3.11 7.75 17.79
CA ASP A 102 -2.45 9.04 17.72
C ASP A 102 -1.21 8.94 16.83
N GLY A 103 -0.73 10.07 16.30
CA GLY A 103 0.49 10.12 15.49
C GLY A 103 1.78 9.92 16.29
N ASN A 104 1.73 9.56 17.57
CA ASN A 104 2.92 9.45 18.40
C ASN A 104 3.90 8.40 17.87
N ALA A 105 3.39 7.27 17.35
CA ALA A 105 4.23 6.22 16.76
C ALA A 105 4.95 6.70 15.48
N ASP A 106 4.33 7.59 14.71
CA ASP A 106 4.85 8.10 13.45
C ASP A 106 6.14 8.92 13.63
N SER A 107 6.38 9.48 14.83
CA SER A 107 7.61 10.25 15.13
C SER A 107 8.91 9.46 14.91
N THR A 108 8.84 8.13 14.87
CA THR A 108 9.99 7.26 14.58
C THR A 108 10.33 7.15 13.09
N LEU A 109 9.45 7.65 12.21
CA LEU A 109 9.66 7.71 10.76
C LEU A 109 10.33 9.01 10.31
N TYR A 110 10.44 10.00 11.19
CA TYR A 110 11.07 11.28 10.89
C TYR A 110 12.59 11.21 11.01
N VAL A 111 13.29 12.09 10.28
CA VAL A 111 14.75 12.29 10.40
C VAL A 111 15.19 12.52 11.85
N SER A 112 14.31 13.11 12.66
CA SER A 112 14.35 12.99 14.12
C SER A 112 12.94 13.10 14.70
N PRO A 113 12.65 12.52 15.87
CA PRO A 113 11.34 12.66 16.50
C PRO A 113 10.93 14.11 16.83
N LYS A 114 11.89 15.05 16.88
CA LYS A 114 11.63 16.48 17.10
C LYS A 114 11.22 17.21 15.82
N ALA A 115 11.47 16.61 14.66
CA ALA A 115 11.12 17.17 13.35
C ALA A 115 9.61 17.12 13.11
N MET A 116 8.91 16.16 13.75
CA MET A 116 7.46 16.03 13.73
C MET A 116 6.79 17.18 14.50
N PRO A 117 5.95 18.01 13.85
CA PRO A 117 5.32 19.17 14.47
C PRO A 117 4.41 18.81 15.65
N HIS A 118 3.58 17.77 15.52
CA HIS A 118 2.69 17.34 16.60
C HIS A 118 2.26 15.88 16.47
N LYS A 119 1.68 15.32 17.54
CA LYS A 119 1.31 13.89 17.63
C LYS A 119 -0.20 13.61 17.62
N TYR A 120 -1.03 14.64 17.49
CA TYR A 120 -2.49 14.53 17.61
C TYR A 120 -3.21 13.91 16.39
N TYR A 121 -2.50 13.73 15.27
CA TYR A 121 -3.04 13.21 14.03
C TYR A 121 -1.99 12.32 13.38
N SER A 122 -2.30 11.03 13.23
CA SER A 122 -1.39 10.11 12.54
C SER A 122 -1.34 10.38 11.05
N LEU A 123 -0.25 9.99 10.42
CA LEU A 123 -0.05 9.98 8.98
C LEU A 123 -0.84 8.88 8.26
N PHE A 124 -1.27 7.81 8.97
CA PHE A 124 -1.84 6.61 8.34
C PHE A 124 -3.27 6.28 8.74
N SER A 125 -3.63 6.38 10.03
CA SER A 125 -4.96 5.94 10.52
C SER A 125 -5.34 6.60 11.84
N ASP A 126 -6.64 6.74 12.10
CA ASP A 126 -7.17 7.17 13.40
C ASP A 126 -7.60 5.99 14.30
N THR A 127 -7.60 4.77 13.75
CA THR A 127 -8.07 3.57 14.43
C THR A 127 -6.89 2.80 15.01
N ALA A 128 -6.94 2.59 16.31
CA ALA A 128 -5.97 1.79 17.05
C ALA A 128 -6.40 0.32 17.13
N ALA A 129 -5.42 -0.58 17.29
CA ALA A 129 -5.66 -1.98 17.59
C ALA A 129 -5.44 -2.30 19.08
N TYR A 130 -6.40 -3.02 19.66
CA TYR A 130 -6.29 -3.70 20.94
C TYR A 130 -6.39 -5.21 20.72
N PHE A 131 -5.70 -6.01 21.52
CA PHE A 131 -5.73 -7.46 21.39
C PHE A 131 -6.19 -8.09 22.70
N LEU A 132 -7.36 -8.72 22.68
CA LEU A 132 -7.87 -9.51 23.80
C LEU A 132 -7.40 -10.97 23.65
N THR A 133 -6.93 -11.56 24.74
CA THR A 133 -6.58 -12.98 24.81
C THR A 133 -6.85 -13.52 26.22
N TRP A 134 -6.58 -14.80 26.46
CA TRP A 134 -6.71 -15.43 27.77
C TRP A 134 -5.53 -16.35 28.06
N ARG A 135 -5.09 -16.35 29.31
CA ARG A 135 -3.98 -17.17 29.78
C ARG A 135 -4.37 -18.65 29.83
N THR A 136 -3.52 -19.49 29.26
CA THR A 136 -3.64 -20.95 29.35
C THR A 136 -2.77 -21.56 30.46
N ASP A 137 -1.93 -20.75 31.10
CA ASP A 137 -1.01 -21.16 32.17
C ASP A 137 -1.60 -21.02 33.59
N GLY A 138 -2.88 -20.63 33.70
CA GLY A 138 -3.58 -20.46 34.97
C GLY A 138 -3.30 -19.13 35.69
N GLY A 139 -2.51 -18.23 35.10
CA GLY A 139 -2.31 -16.88 35.64
C GLY A 139 -3.54 -15.98 35.51
N PHE A 140 -3.55 -14.87 36.25
CA PHE A 140 -4.58 -13.83 36.15
C PHE A 140 -4.14 -12.70 35.23
N GLY A 141 -5.07 -12.14 34.49
CA GLY A 141 -4.84 -10.88 33.78
C GLY A 141 -5.03 -9.65 34.67
N LYS A 142 -4.57 -8.51 34.18
CA LYS A 142 -4.62 -7.23 34.88
C LYS A 142 -6.06 -6.73 35.02
N ARG A 143 -6.40 -6.18 36.19
CA ARG A 143 -7.76 -5.70 36.49
C ARG A 143 -7.76 -4.23 36.89
N ILE A 144 -8.85 -3.52 36.56
CA ILE A 144 -9.12 -2.18 37.07
C ILE A 144 -9.39 -2.32 38.58
N THR A 145 -8.69 -1.54 39.38
CA THR A 145 -8.90 -1.49 40.84
C THR A 145 -10.00 -0.50 41.19
N GLN A 146 -10.54 -0.62 42.40
CA GLN A 146 -11.49 0.34 42.94
C GLN A 146 -10.96 0.92 44.24
N SER A 147 -10.86 2.24 44.30
CA SER A 147 -10.47 2.98 45.49
C SER A 147 -11.65 3.18 46.44
N ALA A 148 -11.40 3.07 47.74
CA ALA A 148 -12.39 3.42 48.76
C ALA A 148 -12.58 4.95 48.83
N PRO A 149 -13.80 5.45 49.12
CA PRO A 149 -14.01 6.87 49.32
C PRO A 149 -13.22 7.39 50.52
N SER A 150 -12.51 8.51 50.33
CA SER A 150 -11.80 9.24 51.39
C SER A 150 -12.23 10.71 51.40
N PHE A 151 -12.23 11.33 52.59
CA PHE A 151 -12.55 12.75 52.78
C PHE A 151 -11.27 13.53 53.13
N PRO A 152 -10.42 13.83 52.15
CA PRO A 152 -9.18 14.53 52.42
C PRO A 152 -9.37 16.03 52.67
N SER A 153 -8.32 16.71 53.11
CA SER A 153 -8.35 18.10 53.60
C SER A 153 -8.46 19.18 52.50
N LYS A 154 -8.27 18.84 51.22
CA LYS A 154 -8.23 19.82 50.12
C LYS A 154 -9.39 19.62 49.14
N ASN A 155 -10.40 20.47 49.28
CA ASN A 155 -11.56 20.50 48.39
C ASN A 155 -11.29 21.34 47.14
N VAL A 156 -11.69 20.83 45.98
CA VAL A 156 -11.76 21.57 44.72
C VAL A 156 -13.20 21.50 44.20
N ASN A 157 -13.77 22.63 43.78
CA ASN A 157 -15.15 22.70 43.27
C ASN A 157 -15.22 23.02 41.75
N TYR A 158 -14.05 23.12 41.11
CA TYR A 158 -13.90 23.31 39.67
C TYR A 158 -12.90 22.31 39.09
N HIS A 159 -12.83 22.26 37.77
CA HIS A 159 -11.86 21.46 37.03
C HIS A 159 -11.36 22.26 35.84
N PHE A 160 -10.33 21.78 35.16
CA PHE A 160 -9.93 22.27 33.86
C PHE A 160 -10.54 21.41 32.77
N THR A 161 -10.94 22.05 31.68
CA THR A 161 -11.31 21.38 30.43
C THR A 161 -10.42 21.90 29.30
N GLU A 162 -10.26 21.08 28.27
CA GLU A 162 -9.55 21.45 27.04
C GLU A 162 -10.57 21.59 25.91
N SER A 163 -10.48 22.69 25.17
CA SER A 163 -11.15 22.86 23.88
C SER A 163 -10.08 22.83 22.79
N PHE A 164 -10.17 21.86 21.89
CA PHE A 164 -9.12 21.53 20.92
C PHE A 164 -9.63 21.68 19.49
N GLN A 165 -8.87 22.36 18.65
CA GLN A 165 -9.11 22.48 17.21
C GLN A 165 -7.86 22.03 16.46
N LEU A 166 -8.02 20.99 15.64
CA LEU A 166 -6.97 20.46 14.79
C LEU A 166 -7.21 20.92 13.35
N PHE A 167 -6.16 21.40 12.70
CA PHE A 167 -6.17 21.72 11.28
C PHE A 167 -5.41 20.63 10.52
N ASN A 168 -6.07 20.01 9.56
CA ASN A 168 -5.51 18.89 8.79
C ASN A 168 -5.97 18.91 7.33
N SER A 169 -6.28 20.09 6.81
CA SER A 169 -6.77 20.30 5.44
C SER A 169 -5.65 20.28 4.41
N HIS A 170 -4.43 20.64 4.80
CA HIS A 170 -3.26 20.68 3.93
C HIS A 170 -2.15 19.79 4.47
N TYR A 171 -1.31 19.30 3.58
CA TYR A 171 -0.10 18.57 3.94
C TYR A 171 1.11 19.43 3.64
N LEU A 172 1.94 19.64 4.65
CA LEU A 172 3.23 20.30 4.55
C LEU A 172 4.28 19.27 4.13
N PRO A 173 5.00 19.46 3.02
CA PRO A 173 6.02 18.52 2.53
C PRO A 173 7.35 18.56 3.31
N GLY A 174 7.47 19.44 4.31
CA GLY A 174 8.74 19.66 5.02
C GLY A 174 9.72 20.50 4.21
N ALA A 175 11.02 20.29 4.43
CA ALA A 175 12.08 21.11 3.84
C ALA A 175 12.38 20.75 2.37
N PHE A 176 12.50 21.77 1.53
CA PHE A 176 13.02 21.64 0.17
C PHE A 176 14.53 21.88 0.08
N TYR A 177 15.19 21.12 -0.80
CA TYR A 177 16.62 21.14 -1.05
C TYR A 177 16.94 21.49 -2.52
N PRO A 178 17.85 22.45 -2.78
CA PRO A 178 18.53 23.32 -1.80
C PRO A 178 17.56 24.26 -1.08
N ALA A 179 17.97 24.78 0.06
CA ALA A 179 17.18 25.72 0.85
C ALA A 179 16.68 26.90 -0.01
N GLY A 180 15.37 27.20 0.07
CA GLY A 180 14.70 28.24 -0.71
C GLY A 180 14.11 27.78 -2.05
N SER A 181 14.27 26.50 -2.39
CA SER A 181 13.57 25.88 -3.52
C SER A 181 12.12 25.50 -3.19
N ASN A 182 11.40 24.95 -4.16
CA ASN A 182 9.98 24.61 -4.08
C ASN A 182 9.68 23.34 -4.91
N PHE A 183 8.40 22.99 -5.11
CA PHE A 183 8.00 21.82 -5.90
C PHE A 183 8.51 21.80 -7.34
N GLU A 184 8.82 22.95 -7.95
CA GLU A 184 9.25 23.03 -9.35
C GLU A 184 10.74 22.76 -9.53
N ILE A 185 11.57 23.24 -8.60
CA ILE A 185 13.04 23.26 -8.74
C ILE A 185 13.78 22.59 -7.57
N GLY A 186 13.06 22.14 -6.55
CA GLY A 186 13.60 21.56 -5.33
C GLY A 186 13.38 20.04 -5.24
N SER A 187 14.16 19.41 -4.37
CA SER A 187 14.05 18.00 -3.99
C SER A 187 13.64 17.90 -2.51
N VAL A 188 13.05 16.77 -2.12
CA VAL A 188 12.59 16.52 -0.74
C VAL A 188 13.13 15.17 -0.30
N LEU A 189 13.42 14.98 1.00
CA LEU A 189 13.75 13.66 1.55
C LEU A 189 12.54 12.73 1.52
N SER A 190 12.76 11.42 1.40
CA SER A 190 11.66 10.46 1.54
C SER A 190 11.36 10.13 3.00
N ASP A 191 12.37 10.17 3.87
CA ASP A 191 12.12 10.16 5.32
C ASP A 191 11.45 11.47 5.73
N TYR A 192 10.50 11.41 6.67
CA TYR A 192 9.73 12.60 7.02
C TYR A 192 10.62 13.68 7.64
N ASP A 193 10.60 14.89 7.07
CA ASP A 193 11.52 15.96 7.45
C ASP A 193 10.90 16.96 8.44
N THR A 194 11.69 17.95 8.83
CA THR A 194 11.32 19.06 9.69
C THR A 194 10.13 19.81 9.11
N GLY A 195 9.08 19.95 9.92
CA GLY A 195 7.87 20.66 9.54
C GLY A 195 6.87 19.82 8.74
N GLU A 196 7.24 18.60 8.34
CA GLU A 196 6.37 17.76 7.53
C GLU A 196 5.19 17.23 8.37
N CYS A 197 3.96 17.60 8.04
CA CYS A 197 2.75 17.11 8.73
C CYS A 197 1.45 17.51 8.01
N TRP A 198 0.33 16.99 8.52
CA TRP A 198 -0.98 17.59 8.26
C TRP A 198 -1.16 18.87 9.08
N SER A 199 -1.52 19.96 8.42
CA SER A 199 -1.72 21.28 9.03
C SER A 199 -2.89 22.03 8.39
N GLY A 200 -3.06 23.30 8.76
CA GLY A 200 -3.94 24.26 8.11
C GLY A 200 -3.37 24.79 6.80
N PRO A 201 -4.12 25.66 6.09
CA PRO A 201 -3.59 26.39 4.94
C PRO A 201 -2.40 27.27 5.34
N GLU A 202 -1.59 27.64 4.35
CA GLU A 202 -0.54 28.65 4.52
C GLU A 202 -1.18 30.03 4.80
N LEU A 203 -0.62 30.76 5.76
CA LEU A 203 -0.93 32.16 6.00
C LEU A 203 0.01 33.03 5.16
N GLY A 204 -0.54 33.85 4.26
CA GLY A 204 0.26 34.73 3.42
C GLY A 204 0.89 35.92 4.16
N GLU A 205 1.81 36.62 3.50
CA GLU A 205 2.34 37.89 3.99
C GLU A 205 1.18 38.89 4.20
N ASN A 206 1.03 39.41 5.43
CA ASN A 206 -0.07 40.29 5.88
C ASN A 206 -1.42 39.61 6.18
N GLU A 207 -1.51 38.28 6.15
CA GLU A 207 -2.74 37.58 6.51
C GLU A 207 -2.86 37.42 8.04
N HIS A 208 -4.01 37.83 8.58
CA HIS A 208 -4.36 37.58 9.98
C HIS A 208 -5.06 36.23 10.10
N PHE A 209 -4.74 35.48 11.14
CA PHE A 209 -5.46 34.24 11.45
C PHE A 209 -6.15 34.34 12.80
N THR A 210 -7.48 34.20 12.81
CA THR A 210 -8.26 34.19 14.04
C THR A 210 -8.82 32.79 14.31
N ILE A 211 -8.53 32.26 15.50
CA ILE A 211 -9.14 31.05 16.05
C ILE A 211 -10.07 31.43 17.20
N THR A 212 -11.26 30.85 17.27
CA THR A 212 -12.25 31.16 18.32
C THR A 212 -12.69 29.90 19.03
N PHE A 213 -12.67 29.94 20.37
CA PHE A 213 -13.13 28.86 21.23
C PHE A 213 -14.40 29.29 21.96
N LYS A 214 -15.44 28.47 21.84
CA LYS A 214 -16.63 28.60 22.69
C LYS A 214 -16.33 27.95 24.04
N MET A 215 -16.43 28.73 25.10
CA MET A 215 -16.23 28.27 26.47
C MET A 215 -17.57 27.99 27.14
N GLU A 216 -17.69 26.80 27.71
CA GLU A 216 -18.90 26.39 28.41
C GLU A 216 -18.69 26.54 29.91
N SER A 217 -19.58 27.26 30.60
CA SER A 217 -19.53 27.40 32.07
C SER A 217 -18.15 27.75 32.65
N ALA A 218 -17.35 28.55 31.93
CA ALA A 218 -16.03 28.98 32.38
C ALA A 218 -16.15 29.86 33.64
N LEU A 219 -15.16 29.75 34.53
CA LEU A 219 -15.12 30.51 35.78
C LEU A 219 -14.24 31.75 35.63
N ALA A 220 -14.87 32.93 35.69
CA ALA A 220 -14.18 34.20 35.51
C ALA A 220 -13.16 34.47 36.63
N GLU A 221 -13.49 34.11 37.87
CA GLU A 221 -12.66 34.32 39.06
C GLU A 221 -11.34 33.51 39.02
N HIS A 222 -11.34 32.36 38.35
CA HIS A 222 -10.18 31.48 38.18
C HIS A 222 -9.49 31.66 36.83
N PHE A 223 -9.99 32.54 35.96
CA PHE A 223 -9.58 32.59 34.56
C PHE A 223 -8.10 32.96 34.32
N GLY A 224 -7.43 33.53 35.33
CA GLY A 224 -5.98 33.70 35.31
C GLY A 224 -5.16 32.39 35.25
N GLU A 225 -5.81 31.24 35.46
CA GLU A 225 -5.22 29.91 35.33
C GLU A 225 -5.41 29.31 33.92
N ALA A 226 -6.14 29.99 33.03
CA ALA A 226 -6.34 29.52 31.66
C ALA A 226 -5.11 29.74 30.78
N GLU A 227 -4.93 28.86 29.79
CA GLU A 227 -3.77 28.82 28.90
C GLU A 227 -4.19 28.46 27.47
N ILE A 228 -3.62 29.17 26.50
CA ILE A 228 -3.72 28.83 25.08
C ILE A 228 -2.40 28.22 24.61
N GLU A 229 -2.49 27.12 23.90
CA GLU A 229 -1.39 26.50 23.15
C GLU A 229 -1.71 26.53 21.66
N LEU A 230 -0.75 26.96 20.83
CA LEU A 230 -0.81 26.91 19.36
C LEU A 230 0.44 26.20 18.83
N MET A 231 0.30 25.48 17.72
CA MET A 231 1.44 24.97 16.94
C MET A 231 1.48 25.68 15.60
N LEU A 232 2.59 26.37 15.35
CA LEU A 232 2.87 27.00 14.06
C LEU A 232 4.02 26.24 13.38
N THR A 233 3.92 26.04 12.07
CA THR A 233 4.95 25.39 11.26
C THR A 233 5.25 26.24 10.03
N GLY A 234 6.53 26.50 9.76
CA GLY A 234 6.95 27.31 8.61
C GLY A 234 6.95 26.56 7.28
N HIS A 235 6.75 27.29 6.18
CA HIS A 235 6.70 26.78 4.79
C HIS A 235 7.93 27.10 3.97
N THR A 236 8.67 28.13 4.33
CA THR A 236 9.76 28.67 3.51
C THR A 236 10.97 29.01 4.37
N VAL A 237 12.12 29.12 3.73
CA VAL A 237 13.38 29.54 4.37
C VAL A 237 13.29 31.01 4.77
N GLY A 238 13.79 31.35 5.97
CA GLY A 238 13.76 32.71 6.51
C GLY A 238 13.15 32.76 7.92
N GLU A 239 12.90 33.97 8.40
CA GLU A 239 12.24 34.18 9.69
C GLU A 239 10.82 34.70 9.45
N HIS A 240 9.86 34.07 10.10
CA HIS A 240 8.44 34.39 10.04
C HIS A 240 7.97 34.86 11.41
N ALA A 241 7.59 36.13 11.52
CA ALA A 241 7.31 36.76 12.80
C ALA A 241 5.84 37.16 12.96
N PHE A 242 5.28 36.87 14.13
CA PHE A 242 3.88 37.12 14.48
C PHE A 242 3.75 37.62 15.91
N GLU A 243 2.66 38.33 16.17
CA GLU A 243 2.17 38.60 17.52
C GLU A 243 0.88 37.81 17.75
N LEU A 244 0.78 37.17 18.92
CA LEU A 244 -0.46 36.54 19.35
C LEU A 244 -1.25 37.50 20.24
N TRP A 245 -2.50 37.75 19.90
CA TRP A 245 -3.41 38.65 20.61
C TRP A 245 -4.69 37.93 21.04
N THR A 246 -5.30 38.36 22.14
CA THR A 246 -6.73 38.10 22.40
C THR A 246 -7.60 39.04 21.58
N GLY A 247 -8.81 38.59 21.23
CA GLY A 247 -9.75 39.34 20.39
C GLY A 247 -9.73 38.92 18.91
N SER A 248 -10.66 39.49 18.14
CA SER A 248 -10.75 39.27 16.69
C SER A 248 -9.78 40.17 15.92
N SER A 249 -9.55 39.89 14.64
CA SER A 249 -8.72 40.73 13.77
C SER A 249 -9.19 42.19 13.66
N GLN A 250 -10.49 42.46 13.90
CA GLN A 250 -11.06 43.81 13.88
C GLN A 250 -11.06 44.50 15.25
N ASP A 251 -10.82 43.74 16.33
CA ASP A 251 -10.93 44.22 17.71
C ASP A 251 -9.91 43.49 18.59
N LEU A 252 -8.62 43.77 18.32
CA LEU A 252 -7.50 43.25 19.09
C LEU A 252 -7.54 43.82 20.51
N LYS A 253 -7.40 42.96 21.51
CA LYS A 253 -7.42 43.32 22.93
C LYS A 253 -6.02 43.33 23.50
N ARG A 254 -5.58 42.21 24.08
CA ARG A 254 -4.30 42.11 24.78
C ARG A 254 -3.30 41.29 23.98
N LYS A 255 -2.12 41.85 23.76
CA LYS A 255 -0.97 41.10 23.24
C LYS A 255 -0.52 40.07 24.28
N LEU A 256 -0.43 38.81 23.86
CA LEU A 256 0.02 37.69 24.67
C LEU A 256 1.52 37.51 24.58
N THR A 257 2.04 37.39 23.36
CA THR A 257 3.47 37.14 23.11
C THR A 257 3.85 37.48 21.66
N ASN A 258 5.15 37.63 21.42
CA ASN A 258 5.74 37.53 20.09
C ASN A 258 6.03 36.05 19.76
N ILE A 259 6.02 35.73 18.48
CA ILE A 259 6.33 34.41 17.93
C ILE A 259 7.29 34.62 16.76
N THR A 260 8.34 33.82 16.71
CA THR A 260 9.23 33.72 15.55
C THR A 260 9.35 32.26 15.16
N VAL A 261 9.06 31.94 13.91
CA VAL A 261 9.26 30.63 13.30
C VAL A 261 10.38 30.78 12.28
N SER A 262 11.42 29.94 12.37
CA SER A 262 12.55 29.97 11.45
C SER A 262 12.48 28.79 10.49
N ASP A 263 12.68 29.07 9.20
CA ASP A 263 12.65 28.11 8.11
C ASP A 263 11.40 27.21 8.17
N TYR A 264 11.58 25.90 8.03
CA TYR A 264 10.53 24.88 8.13
C TYR A 264 10.28 24.39 9.57
N GLN A 265 10.87 25.04 10.57
CA GLN A 265 10.73 24.59 11.97
C GLN A 265 9.28 24.71 12.45
N SER A 266 8.97 23.96 13.50
CA SER A 266 7.69 24.05 14.20
C SER A 266 7.88 24.65 15.59
N VAL A 267 7.05 25.62 15.94
CA VAL A 267 7.09 26.34 17.20
C VAL A 267 5.78 26.13 17.94
N LYS A 268 5.90 25.53 19.12
CA LYS A 268 4.81 25.45 20.08
C LYS A 268 4.77 26.73 20.91
N VAL A 269 3.69 27.49 20.77
CA VAL A 269 3.46 28.73 21.49
C VAL A 269 2.53 28.44 22.65
N GLN A 270 2.92 28.82 23.85
CA GLN A 270 2.11 28.71 25.06
C GLN A 270 1.99 30.08 25.72
N ALA A 271 0.77 30.49 26.05
CA ALA A 271 0.52 31.77 26.71
C ALA A 271 -0.58 31.67 27.77
N ARG A 272 -0.31 32.24 28.95
CA ARG A 272 -1.29 32.35 30.02
C ARG A 272 -2.24 33.52 29.80
N LEU A 273 -3.49 33.31 30.19
CA LEU A 273 -4.55 34.30 30.16
C LEU A 273 -4.66 35.01 31.51
N ASN A 274 -5.34 36.15 31.49
CA ASN A 274 -5.58 36.98 32.65
C ASN A 274 -7.09 37.04 32.86
N VAL A 275 -7.54 37.34 34.08
CA VAL A 275 -8.97 37.55 34.38
C VAL A 275 -9.61 38.60 33.44
N LYS A 276 -8.84 39.59 32.98
CA LYS A 276 -9.31 40.63 32.04
C LYS A 276 -9.54 40.14 30.60
N ASP A 277 -9.03 38.96 30.23
CA ASP A 277 -9.26 38.37 28.91
C ASP A 277 -10.56 37.56 28.84
N PHE A 278 -11.27 37.39 29.97
CA PHE A 278 -12.53 36.66 30.02
C PHE A 278 -13.59 37.35 29.14
N PRO A 279 -14.13 36.67 28.11
CA PRO A 279 -15.13 37.25 27.21
C PRO A 279 -16.52 37.22 27.84
N ALA A 280 -17.28 38.30 27.68
CA ALA A 280 -18.62 38.42 28.25
C ALA A 280 -19.65 37.48 27.59
N ASP A 281 -19.45 37.12 26.32
CA ASP A 281 -20.34 36.27 25.53
C ASP A 281 -19.94 34.77 25.54
N GLY A 282 -18.86 34.43 26.26
CA GLY A 282 -18.31 33.09 26.32
C GLY A 282 -17.47 32.65 25.11
N ASN A 283 -17.29 33.51 24.09
CA ASN A 283 -16.45 33.20 22.93
C ASN A 283 -15.11 33.89 23.06
N LEU A 284 -14.03 33.11 23.22
CA LEU A 284 -12.69 33.65 23.28
C LEU A 284 -11.98 33.50 21.93
N ALA A 285 -11.67 34.63 21.31
CA ALA A 285 -10.90 34.68 20.07
C ALA A 285 -9.41 34.95 20.35
N PHE A 286 -8.55 34.32 19.55
CA PHE A 286 -7.12 34.59 19.47
C PHE A 286 -6.77 34.92 18.02
N THR A 287 -6.00 35.99 17.82
CA THR A 287 -5.58 36.42 16.49
C THR A 287 -4.06 36.44 16.40
N LEU A 288 -3.52 35.75 15.40
CA LEU A 288 -2.15 35.90 14.95
C LEU A 288 -2.09 37.11 14.00
N VAL A 289 -1.25 38.08 14.35
CA VAL A 289 -1.01 39.29 13.58
C VAL A 289 0.42 39.24 13.03
N PRO A 290 0.64 39.25 11.71
CA PRO A 290 1.99 39.24 11.14
C PRO A 290 2.74 40.54 11.48
N ILE A 291 4.05 40.43 11.76
CA ILE A 291 4.95 41.57 11.97
C ILE A 291 6.20 41.42 11.10
N GLU A 292 6.73 42.53 10.58
CA GLU A 292 7.91 42.54 9.70
C GLU A 292 7.79 41.50 8.55
N LYS A 293 8.61 40.45 8.56
CA LYS A 293 8.57 39.30 7.63
C LYS A 293 7.48 38.28 8.00
N GLY A 294 6.30 38.73 8.42
CA GLY A 294 5.20 37.82 8.75
C GLY A 294 4.67 37.12 7.50
N GLY A 295 4.07 35.94 7.67
CA GLY A 295 3.56 35.08 6.57
C GLY A 295 4.21 33.68 6.59
N HIS A 296 3.96 32.90 5.54
CA HIS A 296 4.58 31.60 5.24
C HIS A 296 4.62 30.59 6.41
N VAL A 297 3.56 30.58 7.23
CA VAL A 297 3.37 29.58 8.29
C VAL A 297 1.98 28.97 8.19
N SER A 298 1.79 27.76 8.71
CA SER A 298 0.47 27.19 8.99
C SER A 298 0.27 27.00 10.48
N VAL A 299 -0.98 27.14 10.92
CA VAL A 299 -1.41 26.72 12.25
C VAL A 299 -1.86 25.27 12.17
N SER A 300 -1.18 24.37 12.89
CA SER A 300 -1.49 22.94 12.88
C SER A 300 -2.55 22.57 13.92
N TYR A 301 -2.56 23.23 15.08
CA TYR A 301 -3.64 23.11 16.06
C TYR A 301 -3.72 24.31 17.00
N GLY A 302 -4.85 24.45 17.67
CA GLY A 302 -5.01 25.26 18.87
C GLY A 302 -5.70 24.51 20.00
N LEU A 303 -5.24 24.71 21.23
CA LEU A 303 -5.75 24.08 22.44
C LEU A 303 -5.93 25.13 23.54
N LEU A 304 -7.18 25.38 23.94
CA LEU A 304 -7.50 26.25 25.07
C LEU A 304 -7.82 25.40 26.29
N LYS A 305 -7.00 25.50 27.33
CA LYS A 305 -7.25 24.92 28.65
C LYS A 305 -7.79 26.00 29.59
N TYR A 306 -8.97 25.80 30.18
CA TYR A 306 -9.59 26.81 31.04
C TYR A 306 -10.35 26.20 32.22
N PRO A 307 -10.47 26.93 33.35
CA PRO A 307 -11.25 26.47 34.50
C PRO A 307 -12.74 26.53 34.18
N GLN A 308 -13.43 25.42 34.42
CA GLN A 308 -14.83 25.22 34.16
C GLN A 308 -15.56 24.86 35.46
N LYS A 309 -16.73 25.46 35.66
CA LYS A 309 -17.62 25.09 36.76
C LYS A 309 -18.08 23.65 36.58
N THR A 310 -18.02 22.87 37.66
CA THR A 310 -18.53 21.50 37.62
C THR A 310 -20.05 21.49 37.49
N THR A 311 -20.55 20.89 36.41
CA THR A 311 -21.98 20.65 36.16
C THR A 311 -22.16 19.36 35.37
N PHE A 312 -23.21 18.60 35.69
CA PHE A 312 -23.58 17.36 35.01
C PHE A 312 -24.91 17.45 34.24
N LYS A 313 -25.46 18.67 34.14
CA LYS A 313 -26.82 18.93 33.60
C LYS A 313 -27.03 18.40 32.17
N ASP A 314 -25.98 18.39 31.35
CA ASP A 314 -26.00 17.95 29.95
C ASP A 314 -25.06 16.74 29.70
N PHE A 315 -24.72 16.01 30.76
CA PHE A 315 -23.84 14.85 30.68
C PHE A 315 -24.58 13.66 30.06
N SER A 316 -24.25 13.33 28.81
CA SER A 316 -24.91 12.27 28.04
C SER A 316 -24.03 11.04 27.84
N ASP A 317 -22.71 11.19 27.67
CA ASP A 317 -21.80 10.11 27.29
C ASP A 317 -20.61 9.96 28.25
N GLN A 318 -19.46 10.53 27.91
CA GLN A 318 -18.21 10.48 28.66
C GLN A 318 -17.47 11.80 28.52
N LYS A 319 -16.89 12.29 29.60
CA LYS A 319 -16.15 13.57 29.60
C LYS A 319 -14.90 13.46 30.44
N THR A 320 -13.80 14.01 29.94
CA THR A 320 -12.54 14.13 30.67
C THR A 320 -12.53 15.43 31.47
N PHE A 321 -12.12 15.33 32.72
CA PHE A 321 -11.90 16.40 33.68
C PHE A 321 -10.42 16.41 34.06
N LEU A 322 -9.80 17.60 34.04
CA LEU A 322 -8.39 17.77 34.40
C LEU A 322 -8.26 18.49 35.73
N PHE A 323 -7.34 18.01 36.57
CA PHE A 323 -7.06 18.58 37.87
C PHE A 323 -5.57 18.91 38.00
N PRO A 324 -5.19 19.90 38.81
CA PRO A 324 -3.79 20.12 39.15
C PRO A 324 -3.26 18.92 39.96
N ALA A 325 -2.01 18.53 39.73
CA ALA A 325 -1.38 17.49 40.54
C ALA A 325 -1.31 17.93 42.01
N SER A 326 -1.91 17.15 42.90
CA SER A 326 -1.97 17.40 44.33
C SER A 326 -2.23 16.09 45.06
N GLU A 327 -1.59 15.87 46.20
CA GLU A 327 -1.98 14.77 47.09
C GLU A 327 -3.34 15.07 47.73
N ASN A 328 -4.09 14.00 48.03
CA ASN A 328 -5.28 14.04 48.88
C ASN A 328 -6.30 15.09 48.41
N GLN A 329 -6.65 15.11 47.13
CA GLN A 329 -7.64 16.04 46.59
C GLN A 329 -9.05 15.44 46.60
N PHE A 330 -10.05 16.25 46.95
CA PHE A 330 -11.47 15.89 46.89
C PHE A 330 -12.20 16.81 45.92
N TRP A 331 -12.83 16.22 44.90
CA TRP A 331 -13.66 16.96 43.95
C TRP A 331 -15.07 17.12 44.51
N GLN A 332 -15.36 18.32 45.01
CA GLN A 332 -16.66 18.70 45.53
C GLN A 332 -17.60 19.05 44.37
N CYS A 333 -18.58 18.19 44.13
CA CYS A 333 -19.60 18.35 43.09
C CYS A 333 -20.93 17.73 43.53
N GLU A 334 -22.03 18.15 42.91
CA GLU A 334 -23.32 17.45 43.07
C GLU A 334 -23.17 16.02 42.52
N ASN A 335 -23.43 15.00 43.34
CA ASN A 335 -23.24 13.60 42.97
C ASN A 335 -24.22 13.22 41.83
N PRO A 336 -23.73 12.93 40.61
CA PRO A 336 -24.61 12.59 39.51
C PRO A 336 -24.97 11.10 39.54
N ASP A 337 -26.27 10.80 39.59
CA ASP A 337 -26.78 9.43 39.47
C ASP A 337 -26.34 8.78 38.15
N GLY A 338 -25.85 7.54 38.23
CA GLY A 338 -25.52 6.73 37.05
C GLY A 338 -24.21 7.08 36.33
N ILE A 339 -23.31 7.86 36.96
CA ILE A 339 -21.97 8.13 36.41
C ILE A 339 -20.90 7.44 37.27
N ASP A 340 -19.98 6.75 36.60
CA ASP A 340 -18.76 6.23 37.20
C ASP A 340 -17.57 7.10 36.81
N PHE A 341 -16.63 7.28 37.73
CA PHE A 341 -15.45 8.12 37.54
C PHE A 341 -14.20 7.26 37.60
N TYR A 342 -13.35 7.40 36.58
CA TYR A 342 -12.14 6.63 36.45
C TYR A 342 -10.92 7.56 36.43
N ASN A 343 -9.90 7.23 37.21
CA ASN A 343 -8.58 7.81 37.07
C ASN A 343 -7.90 7.20 35.84
N ILE A 344 -7.58 8.05 34.87
CA ILE A 344 -6.89 7.71 33.63
C ILE A 344 -5.59 8.51 33.48
N THR A 345 -5.00 8.93 34.61
CA THR A 345 -3.68 9.57 34.64
C THR A 345 -2.61 8.62 34.11
N ASP A 346 -2.75 7.33 34.42
CA ASP A 346 -2.06 6.22 33.74
C ASP A 346 -3.10 5.34 33.02
N PRO A 347 -3.32 5.55 31.71
CA PRO A 347 -4.27 4.77 30.92
C PRO A 347 -4.08 3.25 30.99
N GLN A 348 -2.85 2.76 31.24
CA GLN A 348 -2.59 1.31 31.34
C GLN A 348 -3.01 0.74 32.69
N ASN A 349 -3.09 1.58 33.73
CA ASN A 349 -3.44 1.24 35.10
C ASN A 349 -4.65 2.09 35.56
N SER A 350 -5.75 2.02 34.82
CA SER A 350 -6.96 2.76 35.17
C SER A 350 -7.57 2.24 36.46
N GLU A 351 -8.20 3.15 37.21
CA GLU A 351 -8.80 2.88 38.51
C GLU A 351 -10.18 3.53 38.63
N ILE A 352 -11.14 2.85 39.25
CA ILE A 352 -12.43 3.42 39.62
C ILE A 352 -12.26 4.24 40.91
N LEU A 353 -12.66 5.50 40.86
CA LEU A 353 -12.58 6.42 41.99
C LEU A 353 -13.74 6.22 42.97
N GLY A 354 -13.44 6.35 44.27
CA GLY A 354 -14.44 6.35 45.32
C GLY A 354 -15.31 7.60 45.27
N LYS A 355 -16.63 7.43 45.37
CA LYS A 355 -17.62 8.53 45.40
C LYS A 355 -18.42 8.53 46.70
N THR A 356 -18.83 9.72 47.13
CA THR A 356 -19.75 9.96 48.24
C THR A 356 -20.85 10.93 47.79
N ASP A 357 -21.87 11.13 48.62
CA ASP A 357 -22.96 12.07 48.31
C ASP A 357 -22.48 13.51 48.10
N SER A 358 -21.29 13.86 48.61
CA SER A 358 -20.72 15.20 48.55
C SER A 358 -19.61 15.39 47.52
N GLY A 359 -19.21 14.34 46.77
CA GLY A 359 -18.15 14.44 45.77
C GLY A 359 -17.36 13.16 45.50
N ILE A 360 -16.20 13.32 44.85
CA ILE A 360 -15.34 12.23 44.35
C ILE A 360 -13.94 12.36 44.95
N SER A 361 -13.40 11.26 45.48
CA SER A 361 -12.03 11.19 46.00
C SER A 361 -11.05 11.04 44.84
N LEU A 362 -10.26 12.09 44.55
CA LEU A 362 -9.33 12.09 43.43
C LEU A 362 -7.98 11.44 43.78
N GLY A 363 -7.57 11.50 45.05
CA GLY A 363 -6.20 11.13 45.43
C GLY A 363 -5.19 12.04 44.74
N GLU A 364 -4.34 11.46 43.88
CA GLU A 364 -3.35 12.16 43.02
C GLU A 364 -3.79 12.26 41.55
N ALA A 365 -5.04 11.92 41.23
CA ALA A 365 -5.52 11.90 39.84
C ALA A 365 -5.46 13.29 39.19
N VAL A 366 -4.75 13.38 38.06
CA VAL A 366 -4.63 14.59 37.22
C VAL A 366 -5.64 14.55 36.08
N LYS A 367 -5.96 13.34 35.60
CA LYS A 367 -6.91 13.11 34.50
C LYS A 367 -7.98 12.11 34.93
N VAL A 368 -9.22 12.57 34.97
CA VAL A 368 -10.38 11.76 35.35
C VAL A 368 -11.36 11.75 34.20
N ILE A 369 -11.95 10.59 33.90
CA ILE A 369 -13.05 10.49 32.95
C ILE A 369 -14.32 10.07 33.69
N GLY A 370 -15.38 10.86 33.55
CA GLY A 370 -16.73 10.44 33.92
C GLY A 370 -17.32 9.61 32.79
N VAL A 371 -18.03 8.54 33.13
CA VAL A 371 -18.65 7.61 32.18
C VAL A 371 -20.08 7.36 32.60
N LYS A 372 -21.03 7.78 31.76
CA LYS A 372 -22.47 7.49 31.90
C LYS A 372 -22.90 6.41 30.92
N GLU A 373 -22.41 6.50 29.69
CA GLU A 373 -22.58 5.47 28.66
C GLU A 373 -21.23 4.97 28.15
N PHE A 374 -21.09 3.65 28.03
CA PHE A 374 -19.90 3.03 27.46
C PHE A 374 -19.94 3.09 25.93
N LEU A 375 -18.77 3.27 25.30
CA LEU A 375 -18.63 3.17 23.86
C LEU A 375 -18.73 1.71 23.40
N ASN A 376 -19.27 1.50 22.20
CA ASN A 376 -19.29 0.19 21.55
C ASN A 376 -18.09 0.05 20.63
N VAL A 377 -17.58 -1.18 20.50
CA VAL A 377 -16.51 -1.50 19.55
C VAL A 377 -17.10 -1.75 18.16
N ALA A 378 -16.31 -1.48 17.12
CA ALA A 378 -16.68 -1.93 15.77
C ALA A 378 -16.44 -3.45 15.64
N ARG A 379 -16.53 -3.98 14.43
CA ARG A 379 -16.31 -5.41 14.17
C ARG A 379 -14.95 -5.88 14.68
N MET A 380 -14.95 -6.95 15.48
CA MET A 380 -13.75 -7.61 16.00
C MET A 380 -13.30 -8.74 15.06
N TYR A 381 -12.00 -9.05 15.06
CA TYR A 381 -11.40 -10.04 14.17
C TYR A 381 -10.56 -11.03 14.96
N LEU A 382 -10.76 -12.32 14.72
CA LEU A 382 -9.91 -13.35 15.29
C LEU A 382 -8.54 -13.31 14.61
N VAL A 383 -7.48 -13.32 15.42
CA VAL A 383 -6.09 -13.29 14.95
C VAL A 383 -5.35 -14.46 15.59
N LYS A 384 -4.65 -15.22 14.76
CA LYS A 384 -3.75 -16.29 15.20
C LYS A 384 -2.37 -16.04 14.64
N PHE A 385 -1.41 -15.81 15.53
CA PHE A 385 -0.04 -15.52 15.13
C PHE A 385 0.71 -16.81 14.81
N LYS A 386 1.39 -16.82 13.66
CA LYS A 386 2.24 -17.94 13.24
C LYS A 386 3.50 -17.94 14.12
N ASN A 387 3.92 -19.14 14.58
CA ASN A 387 5.23 -19.28 15.22
C ASN A 387 6.31 -19.34 14.14
N LEU A 388 6.97 -18.22 13.89
CA LEU A 388 7.97 -18.08 12.83
C LEU A 388 9.38 -18.14 13.43
N ASN A 389 10.23 -18.99 12.87
CA ASN A 389 11.67 -18.98 13.14
C ASN A 389 12.37 -18.19 12.03
N PRO A 390 12.95 -17.01 12.32
CA PRO A 390 13.47 -16.12 11.29
C PRO A 390 14.65 -16.71 10.50
N ALA A 391 15.41 -17.65 11.09
CA ALA A 391 16.54 -18.31 10.44
C ALA A 391 16.15 -19.28 9.32
N ASP A 392 14.86 -19.63 9.22
CA ASP A 392 14.37 -20.58 8.22
C ASP A 392 14.14 -19.94 6.84
N PHE A 393 14.20 -18.61 6.75
CA PHE A 393 13.84 -17.84 5.55
C PHE A 393 15.00 -16.98 5.07
N ASP A 394 15.18 -16.89 3.75
CA ASP A 394 16.16 -15.99 3.12
C ASP A 394 15.54 -15.05 2.08
N TYR A 395 14.24 -15.19 1.78
CA TYR A 395 13.50 -14.38 0.82
C TYR A 395 12.17 -13.96 1.44
N LEU A 396 11.96 -12.68 1.71
CA LEU A 396 10.72 -12.17 2.28
C LEU A 396 9.81 -11.65 1.17
N ILE A 397 8.60 -12.20 1.07
CA ILE A 397 7.51 -11.65 0.25
C ILE A 397 6.48 -11.02 1.19
N ILE A 398 6.36 -9.69 1.12
CA ILE A 398 5.26 -8.98 1.79
C ILE A 398 4.19 -8.69 0.73
N SER A 399 3.00 -9.25 0.92
CA SER A 399 1.88 -9.06 -0.01
C SER A 399 0.61 -8.56 0.69
N HIS A 400 -0.53 -8.73 0.03
CA HIS A 400 -1.85 -8.37 0.53
C HIS A 400 -2.86 -9.38 0.02
N GLU A 401 -3.92 -9.61 0.79
CA GLU A 401 -4.92 -10.64 0.56
C GLU A 401 -5.54 -10.57 -0.85
N PHE A 402 -5.68 -9.36 -1.40
CA PHE A 402 -6.22 -9.15 -2.75
C PHE A 402 -5.28 -9.58 -3.89
N MET A 403 -3.99 -9.79 -3.61
CA MET A 403 -3.04 -10.31 -4.60
C MET A 403 -3.08 -11.84 -4.69
N HIS A 404 -3.70 -12.51 -3.72
CA HIS A 404 -3.87 -13.96 -3.68
C HIS A 404 -5.11 -14.48 -4.43
N LEU A 405 -5.91 -13.59 -5.06
CA LEU A 405 -7.08 -14.02 -5.83
C LEU A 405 -6.65 -14.93 -6.98
N PRO A 406 -7.28 -16.11 -7.16
CA PRO A 406 -6.87 -17.05 -8.19
C PRO A 406 -6.93 -16.46 -9.60
N VAL A 407 -5.87 -16.67 -10.38
CA VAL A 407 -5.79 -16.39 -11.81
C VAL A 407 -5.57 -17.72 -12.53
N PHE A 408 -6.50 -18.09 -13.41
CA PHE A 408 -6.51 -19.43 -14.05
C PHE A 408 -6.45 -20.60 -13.03
N GLY A 409 -7.10 -20.43 -11.88
CA GLY A 409 -7.14 -21.44 -10.80
C GLY A 409 -5.90 -21.49 -9.89
N ILE A 410 -4.94 -20.58 -10.07
CA ILE A 410 -3.68 -20.53 -9.31
C ILE A 410 -3.60 -19.24 -8.51
N ASP A 411 -3.19 -19.31 -7.24
CA ASP A 411 -2.79 -18.13 -6.47
C ASP A 411 -1.41 -17.66 -6.94
N PRO A 412 -1.30 -16.50 -7.61
CA PRO A 412 -0.06 -16.08 -8.24
C PRO A 412 1.04 -15.68 -7.26
N VAL A 413 0.71 -15.24 -6.03
CA VAL A 413 1.71 -14.93 -5.00
C VAL A 413 2.34 -16.22 -4.47
N THR A 414 1.51 -17.22 -4.19
CA THR A 414 1.98 -18.55 -3.77
C THR A 414 2.80 -19.24 -4.86
N GLU A 415 2.38 -19.11 -6.13
CA GLU A 415 3.11 -19.64 -7.28
C GLU A 415 4.45 -18.91 -7.49
N TYR A 416 4.52 -17.60 -7.23
CA TYR A 416 5.77 -16.84 -7.27
C TYR A 416 6.76 -17.35 -6.21
N ALA A 417 6.29 -17.53 -4.97
CA ALA A 417 7.08 -18.08 -3.88
C ALA A 417 7.58 -19.49 -4.22
N THR A 418 6.70 -20.35 -4.73
CA THR A 418 7.03 -21.72 -5.17
C THR A 418 8.10 -21.71 -6.24
N TYR A 419 8.00 -20.82 -7.23
CA TYR A 419 9.02 -20.65 -8.25
C TYR A 419 10.38 -20.23 -7.64
N ARG A 420 10.42 -19.21 -6.77
CA ARG A 420 11.66 -18.80 -6.10
C ARG A 420 12.28 -19.89 -5.22
N ALA A 421 11.48 -20.78 -4.65
CA ALA A 421 11.95 -21.95 -3.91
C ALA A 421 12.53 -23.06 -4.81
N SER A 422 12.17 -23.09 -6.09
CA SER A 422 12.63 -24.10 -7.04
C SER A 422 14.10 -23.89 -7.47
N PRO A 423 14.76 -24.92 -8.03
CA PRO A 423 16.10 -24.76 -8.62
C PRO A 423 16.17 -23.69 -9.72
N ALA A 424 15.12 -23.59 -10.55
CA ALA A 424 15.05 -22.60 -11.62
C ALA A 424 14.94 -21.17 -11.08
N GLY A 425 14.17 -20.97 -10.00
CA GLY A 425 14.00 -19.65 -9.37
C GLY A 425 15.04 -19.30 -8.30
N GLY A 426 16.04 -20.15 -8.05
CA GLY A 426 17.21 -19.82 -7.25
C GLY A 426 17.38 -20.56 -5.92
N ASN A 427 16.53 -21.54 -5.60
CA ASN A 427 16.54 -22.31 -4.34
C ASN A 427 16.43 -21.43 -3.07
N TYR A 428 15.65 -20.36 -3.13
CA TYR A 428 15.37 -19.53 -1.96
C TYR A 428 14.46 -20.24 -0.96
N LYS A 429 14.37 -19.71 0.26
CA LYS A 429 13.43 -20.11 1.29
C LYS A 429 12.45 -18.96 1.54
N PRO A 430 11.36 -18.88 0.77
CA PRO A 430 10.44 -17.76 0.84
C PRO A 430 9.57 -17.79 2.10
N LEU A 431 9.40 -16.63 2.73
CA LEU A 431 8.31 -16.34 3.67
C LEU A 431 7.30 -15.43 2.98
N VAL A 432 6.07 -15.91 2.82
CA VAL A 432 4.95 -15.07 2.36
C VAL A 432 4.15 -14.61 3.57
N ILE A 433 3.95 -13.30 3.68
CA ILE A 433 3.16 -12.69 4.76
C ILE A 433 2.38 -11.48 4.24
N ASN A 434 1.11 -11.36 4.62
CA ASN A 434 0.29 -10.20 4.24
C ASN A 434 0.59 -8.99 5.12
N SER A 435 0.42 -7.79 4.58
CA SER A 435 0.69 -6.53 5.27
C SER A 435 -0.13 -6.38 6.57
N SER A 436 -1.38 -6.86 6.58
CA SER A 436 -2.23 -6.92 7.78
C SER A 436 -1.59 -7.74 8.91
N GLU A 437 -1.06 -8.93 8.59
CA GLU A 437 -0.33 -9.79 9.52
C GLU A 437 0.96 -9.12 10.00
N VAL A 438 1.67 -8.40 9.12
CA VAL A 438 2.87 -7.63 9.49
C VAL A 438 2.52 -6.51 10.46
N PHE A 439 1.44 -5.76 10.23
CA PHE A 439 1.00 -4.70 11.14
C PHE A 439 0.65 -5.27 12.51
N ASP A 440 -0.12 -6.35 12.56
CA ASP A 440 -0.52 -7.00 13.81
C ASP A 440 0.67 -7.49 14.62
N GLN A 441 1.66 -8.10 13.96
CA GLN A 441 2.83 -8.68 14.61
C GLN A 441 3.92 -7.67 14.96
N PHE A 442 4.22 -6.74 14.05
CA PHE A 442 5.43 -5.91 14.12
C PHE A 442 5.13 -4.42 14.26
N ASN A 443 3.87 -4.02 14.30
CA ASN A 443 3.44 -2.65 14.62
C ASN A 443 2.22 -2.61 15.55
N TYR A 444 2.03 -3.66 16.35
CA TYR A 444 0.95 -3.74 17.34
C TYR A 444 -0.45 -3.50 16.75
N GLY A 445 -0.67 -3.90 15.50
CA GLY A 445 -1.91 -3.76 14.74
C GLY A 445 -2.17 -2.39 14.12
N ASP A 446 -1.30 -1.41 14.38
CA ASP A 446 -1.35 -0.09 13.75
C ASP A 446 -0.82 -0.19 12.31
N PRO A 447 -1.52 0.33 11.28
CA PRO A 447 -1.04 0.26 9.90
C PRO A 447 0.12 1.25 9.66
N GLY A 448 1.04 0.90 8.77
CA GLY A 448 2.10 1.80 8.32
C GLY A 448 3.45 1.12 8.11
N PRO A 449 4.45 1.87 7.60
CA PRO A 449 5.76 1.33 7.21
C PRO A 449 6.61 0.84 8.38
N MET A 450 6.29 1.23 9.63
CA MET A 450 7.06 0.80 10.80
C MET A 450 7.02 -0.73 10.98
N GLY A 451 5.87 -1.37 10.76
CA GLY A 451 5.76 -2.84 10.82
C GLY A 451 6.65 -3.53 9.79
N LEU A 452 6.71 -2.96 8.57
CA LEU A 452 7.55 -3.46 7.48
C LEU A 452 9.03 -3.30 7.83
N ARG A 453 9.46 -2.13 8.33
CA ARG A 453 10.83 -1.89 8.80
C ARG A 453 11.23 -2.87 9.91
N ASN A 454 10.31 -3.17 10.83
CA ASN A 454 10.52 -4.06 11.95
C ASN A 454 10.68 -5.53 11.54
N ILE A 455 9.79 -6.07 10.69
CA ILE A 455 9.93 -7.46 10.21
C ILE A 455 11.21 -7.63 9.37
N ILE A 456 11.55 -6.65 8.52
CA ILE A 456 12.79 -6.65 7.74
C ILE A 456 13.99 -6.70 8.68
N SER A 457 14.02 -5.83 9.69
CA SER A 457 15.11 -5.80 10.68
C SER A 457 15.20 -7.08 11.51
N TRP A 458 14.06 -7.66 11.89
CA TRP A 458 13.97 -8.88 12.68
C TRP A 458 14.53 -10.09 11.92
N LEU A 459 14.12 -10.26 10.65
CA LEU A 459 14.65 -11.31 9.77
C LEU A 459 16.13 -11.08 9.43
N HIS A 460 16.52 -9.83 9.17
CA HIS A 460 17.92 -9.50 8.89
C HIS A 460 18.83 -9.82 10.07
N GLN A 461 18.40 -9.55 11.31
CA GLN A 461 19.20 -9.85 12.51
C GLN A 461 19.48 -11.36 12.66
N ALA A 462 18.61 -12.23 12.15
CA ALA A 462 18.83 -13.68 12.15
C ALA A 462 19.94 -14.12 11.17
N GLY A 463 20.34 -13.26 10.22
CA GLY A 463 21.49 -13.45 9.34
C GLY A 463 21.25 -14.24 8.05
N SER A 464 20.05 -14.81 7.86
CA SER A 464 19.70 -15.59 6.66
C SER A 464 19.08 -14.76 5.54
N LEU A 465 18.43 -13.64 5.85
CA LEU A 465 17.70 -12.82 4.88
C LEU A 465 18.63 -12.29 3.77
N ARG A 466 18.21 -12.44 2.51
CA ARG A 466 18.94 -11.99 1.31
C ARG A 466 18.15 -11.00 0.46
N VAL A 467 16.83 -11.07 0.48
CA VAL A 467 15.95 -10.29 -0.41
C VAL A 467 14.63 -9.96 0.30
N VAL A 468 14.12 -8.75 0.05
CA VAL A 468 12.74 -8.36 0.33
C VAL A 468 12.04 -8.00 -0.98
N PHE A 469 10.91 -8.64 -1.26
CA PHE A 469 10.07 -8.38 -2.41
C PHE A 469 8.66 -8.01 -1.98
N LEU A 470 8.20 -6.83 -2.42
CA LEU A 470 6.89 -6.29 -2.08
C LEU A 470 5.93 -6.54 -3.26
N ILE A 471 4.81 -7.22 -3.00
CA ILE A 471 3.81 -7.52 -4.04
C ILE A 471 2.49 -6.89 -3.65
N GLY A 472 2.11 -5.83 -4.34
CA GLY A 472 0.84 -5.14 -4.15
C GLY A 472 0.97 -3.63 -4.23
N LYS A 473 -0.17 -2.98 -4.44
CA LYS A 473 -0.25 -1.55 -4.64
C LYS A 473 0.18 -0.79 -3.38
N SER A 474 0.98 0.23 -3.56
CA SER A 474 1.17 1.32 -2.62
C SER A 474 0.81 2.61 -3.32
N ILE A 475 0.23 3.53 -2.56
CA ILE A 475 0.03 4.91 -2.97
C ILE A 475 0.56 5.83 -1.88
N ASP A 476 0.77 7.11 -2.21
CA ASP A 476 1.30 8.08 -1.24
C ASP A 476 0.43 8.11 0.04
N PRO A 477 1.03 8.02 1.25
CA PRO A 477 0.30 7.97 2.52
C PRO A 477 -0.69 9.12 2.69
N GLN A 478 -0.33 10.31 2.20
CA GLN A 478 -1.14 11.52 2.27
C GLN A 478 -2.47 11.37 1.51
N LYS A 479 -2.43 10.66 0.38
CA LYS A 479 -3.62 10.36 -0.42
C LYS A 479 -4.40 9.21 0.21
N ALA A 480 -3.72 8.11 0.54
CA ALA A 480 -4.34 6.92 1.13
C ALA A 480 -5.16 7.26 2.37
N ARG A 481 -4.59 8.04 3.29
CA ARG A 481 -5.18 8.34 4.59
C ARG A 481 -6.59 8.94 4.50
N LYS A 482 -6.84 9.81 3.52
CA LYS A 482 -8.13 10.51 3.38
C LYS A 482 -9.19 9.65 2.69
N MET A 483 -8.85 8.43 2.27
CA MET A 483 -9.77 7.51 1.60
C MET A 483 -10.45 6.57 2.62
N ALA A 484 -11.76 6.36 2.49
CA ALA A 484 -12.50 5.46 3.37
C ALA A 484 -12.01 4.00 3.27
N ASN A 485 -11.54 3.60 2.09
CA ASN A 485 -11.00 2.27 1.79
C ASN A 485 -9.45 2.25 1.75
N ALA A 486 -8.77 3.14 2.49
CA ALA A 486 -7.31 3.31 2.47
C ALA A 486 -6.52 1.99 2.45
N ARG A 487 -6.93 0.99 3.23
CA ARG A 487 -6.23 -0.30 3.35
C ARG A 487 -6.37 -1.21 2.12
N ASN A 488 -7.42 -1.02 1.31
CA ASN A 488 -7.62 -1.77 0.08
C ASN A 488 -6.83 -1.18 -1.10
N VAL A 489 -6.52 0.11 -1.04
CA VAL A 489 -5.84 0.85 -2.12
C VAL A 489 -4.34 1.05 -1.87
N ASP A 490 -3.94 1.18 -0.60
CA ASP A 490 -2.56 1.18 -0.14
C ASP A 490 -2.29 -0.14 0.58
N MET A 491 -2.12 -1.19 -0.21
CA MET A 491 -2.04 -2.58 0.22
C MET A 491 -0.75 -2.86 1.02
N VAL A 492 0.40 -2.43 0.50
CA VAL A 492 1.72 -2.60 1.14
C VAL A 492 2.41 -1.23 1.18
N PRO A 493 2.32 -0.46 2.28
CA PRO A 493 2.79 0.92 2.33
C PRO A 493 4.29 1.09 2.05
N ASN A 494 4.67 2.18 1.40
CA ASN A 494 6.07 2.61 1.27
C ASN A 494 6.52 3.46 2.48
N ALA A 495 7.81 3.84 2.57
CA ALA A 495 8.38 4.40 3.80
C ALA A 495 8.17 5.90 4.04
N GLY A 496 7.55 6.66 3.13
CA GLY A 496 7.36 8.10 3.32
C GLY A 496 6.84 8.85 2.09
N TRP A 497 7.21 10.12 1.94
CA TRP A 497 6.87 10.93 0.77
C TRP A 497 8.02 11.90 0.45
N PRO A 498 8.49 11.98 -0.82
CA PRO A 498 8.11 11.14 -1.95
C PRO A 498 8.37 9.65 -1.70
N GLY A 499 7.51 8.80 -2.25
CA GLY A 499 7.50 7.38 -1.87
C GLY A 499 8.83 6.67 -2.11
N SER A 500 9.20 5.78 -1.20
CA SER A 500 10.46 5.02 -1.23
C SER A 500 10.30 3.65 -0.60
N ASP A 501 10.61 2.59 -1.34
CA ASP A 501 10.71 1.24 -0.78
C ASP A 501 12.10 0.96 -0.20
N VAL A 502 13.15 1.59 -0.76
CA VAL A 502 14.53 1.46 -0.24
C VAL A 502 14.61 1.92 1.21
N ALA A 503 13.92 3.02 1.55
CA ALA A 503 13.87 3.55 2.90
C ALA A 503 13.29 2.55 3.92
N LEU A 504 12.47 1.56 3.52
CA LEU A 504 11.99 0.48 4.41
C LEU A 504 13.14 -0.41 4.94
N ALA A 505 14.26 -0.48 4.22
CA ALA A 505 15.44 -1.24 4.62
C ALA A 505 16.60 -0.37 5.12
N MET A 506 16.47 0.96 5.09
CA MET A 506 17.48 1.84 5.66
C MET A 506 17.36 1.89 7.18
N THR A 507 18.50 1.93 7.87
CA THR A 507 18.57 2.04 9.33
C THR A 507 17.86 3.32 9.80
N PRO A 508 16.76 3.24 10.59
CA PRO A 508 16.05 4.42 11.08
C PRO A 508 16.94 5.25 12.01
N GLY A 509 16.86 6.58 11.91
CA GLY A 509 17.50 7.47 12.88
C GLY A 509 19.03 7.40 12.93
N GLY A 510 19.68 6.87 11.89
CA GLY A 510 21.08 7.20 11.66
C GLY A 510 21.17 8.72 11.67
N LYS A 511 22.06 9.29 12.51
CA LYS A 511 22.39 10.71 12.40
C LYS A 511 22.58 10.99 10.92
N SER A 512 22.09 12.13 10.43
CA SER A 512 22.33 12.56 9.04
C SER A 512 23.81 12.45 8.62
N ASP A 513 24.73 12.32 9.58
CA ASP A 513 26.17 12.21 9.40
C ASP A 513 26.75 10.79 9.58
N SER A 514 25.94 9.73 9.80
CA SER A 514 26.49 8.37 9.94
C SER A 514 26.78 7.72 8.58
N THR A 515 27.98 7.15 8.45
CA THR A 515 28.45 6.36 7.29
C THR A 515 27.72 5.02 7.12
N ASP A 516 26.82 4.67 8.05
CA ASP A 516 26.07 3.39 8.10
C ASP A 516 24.61 3.51 7.61
N SER A 517 24.24 4.63 6.98
CA SER A 517 22.87 4.91 6.50
C SER A 517 22.61 4.38 5.08
N TYR A 518 22.86 3.10 4.81
CA TYR A 518 22.51 2.43 3.53
C TYR A 518 21.50 1.29 3.80
N PRO A 519 20.76 0.78 2.80
CA PRO A 519 19.80 -0.29 3.03
C PRO A 519 20.50 -1.58 3.50
N ILE A 520 20.03 -2.16 4.60
CA ILE A 520 20.60 -3.38 5.19
C ILE A 520 20.34 -4.63 4.33
N ILE A 521 19.33 -4.56 3.46
CA ILE A 521 18.93 -5.62 2.56
C ILE A 521 18.41 -5.05 1.24
N PRO A 522 18.56 -5.74 0.09
CA PRO A 522 17.90 -5.36 -1.15
C PRO A 522 16.38 -5.40 -1.04
N VAL A 523 15.73 -4.36 -1.56
CA VAL A 523 14.26 -4.25 -1.64
C VAL A 523 13.86 -3.96 -3.07
N GLY A 524 12.85 -4.66 -3.57
CA GLY A 524 12.15 -4.29 -4.79
C GLY A 524 10.65 -4.53 -4.63
N ARG A 525 9.86 -3.94 -5.52
CA ARG A 525 8.40 -4.00 -5.49
C ARG A 525 7.85 -4.27 -6.88
N ILE A 526 6.79 -5.05 -7.00
CA ILE A 526 5.82 -4.87 -8.09
C ILE A 526 4.57 -4.16 -7.58
N ASN A 527 4.27 -2.97 -8.12
CA ASN A 527 3.15 -2.14 -7.65
C ASN A 527 1.81 -2.62 -8.24
N ALA A 528 1.55 -3.91 -8.07
CA ALA A 528 0.44 -4.62 -8.69
C ALA A 528 -0.90 -4.16 -8.11
N SER A 529 -1.85 -3.80 -8.98
CA SER A 529 -3.21 -3.46 -8.56
C SER A 529 -4.13 -4.69 -8.56
N THR A 530 -3.72 -5.80 -9.19
CA THR A 530 -4.50 -7.03 -9.36
C THR A 530 -3.61 -8.27 -9.29
N SER A 531 -4.21 -9.43 -8.97
CA SER A 531 -3.53 -10.73 -9.06
C SER A 531 -3.05 -11.07 -10.48
N LEU A 532 -3.75 -10.61 -11.53
CA LEU A 532 -3.32 -10.80 -12.92
C LEU A 532 -1.97 -10.13 -13.17
N ASN A 533 -1.74 -8.93 -12.65
CA ASN A 533 -0.43 -8.27 -12.77
C ASN A 533 0.71 -9.08 -12.14
N VAL A 534 0.44 -9.77 -11.02
CA VAL A 534 1.42 -10.65 -10.36
C VAL A 534 1.71 -11.87 -11.23
N TYR A 535 0.66 -12.47 -11.80
CA TYR A 535 0.78 -13.59 -12.72
C TYR A 535 1.59 -13.23 -13.97
N ASP A 536 1.23 -12.14 -14.66
CA ASP A 536 1.89 -11.69 -15.90
C ASP A 536 3.38 -11.38 -15.65
N TYR A 537 3.69 -10.74 -14.52
CA TYR A 537 5.06 -10.49 -14.11
C TYR A 537 5.82 -11.80 -13.84
N LEU A 538 5.22 -12.78 -13.17
CA LEU A 538 5.85 -14.08 -12.95
C LEU A 538 6.18 -14.80 -14.26
N GLN A 539 5.28 -14.78 -15.26
CA GLN A 539 5.55 -15.38 -16.56
C GLN A 539 6.76 -14.73 -17.24
N LYS A 540 6.88 -13.41 -17.13
CA LYS A 540 8.05 -12.66 -17.62
C LYS A 540 9.34 -13.10 -16.92
N VAL A 541 9.32 -13.23 -15.59
CA VAL A 541 10.48 -13.71 -14.80
C VAL A 541 10.88 -15.13 -15.22
N LYS A 542 9.91 -16.07 -15.29
CA LYS A 542 10.15 -17.46 -15.72
C LYS A 542 10.76 -17.52 -17.12
N ALA A 543 10.21 -16.78 -18.08
CA ALA A 543 10.70 -16.75 -19.46
C ALA A 543 12.14 -16.19 -19.56
N LEU A 544 12.46 -15.14 -18.80
CA LEU A 544 13.79 -14.55 -18.74
C LEU A 544 14.83 -15.50 -18.13
N GLU A 545 14.51 -16.10 -16.99
CA GLU A 545 15.44 -16.94 -16.24
C GLU A 545 15.64 -18.31 -16.90
N ALA A 546 14.71 -18.74 -17.75
CA ALA A 546 14.88 -19.90 -18.63
C ALA A 546 15.91 -19.66 -19.77
N GLN A 547 16.23 -18.40 -20.11
CA GLN A 547 17.21 -18.11 -21.16
C GLN A 547 18.64 -18.50 -20.74
N PRO A 548 19.47 -19.04 -21.65
CA PRO A 548 20.84 -19.44 -21.35
C PRO A 548 21.64 -18.34 -20.65
N VAL A 549 22.43 -18.73 -19.65
CA VAL A 549 23.17 -17.79 -18.80
C VAL A 549 24.22 -16.97 -19.57
N ASN A 550 24.69 -17.50 -20.70
CA ASN A 550 25.70 -16.92 -21.58
C ASN A 550 25.12 -16.46 -22.93
N ALA A 551 23.79 -16.32 -23.05
CA ALA A 551 23.14 -15.87 -24.28
C ALA A 551 23.72 -14.53 -24.75
N SER A 552 24.02 -14.41 -26.05
CA SER A 552 24.75 -13.26 -26.61
C SER A 552 24.04 -11.92 -26.37
N TRP A 553 22.71 -11.90 -26.44
CA TRP A 553 21.91 -10.70 -26.18
C TRP A 553 22.11 -10.14 -24.78
N ARG A 554 22.48 -10.98 -23.80
CA ARG A 554 22.77 -10.54 -22.42
C ARG A 554 24.02 -9.66 -22.35
N ARG A 555 24.83 -9.56 -23.40
CA ARG A 555 25.97 -8.63 -23.47
C ARG A 555 25.59 -7.23 -23.94
N ASN A 556 24.40 -7.07 -24.52
CA ASN A 556 24.01 -5.81 -25.13
C ASN A 556 23.46 -4.84 -24.07
N ILE A 557 23.96 -3.61 -24.07
CA ILE A 557 23.49 -2.49 -23.26
C ILE A 557 23.12 -1.34 -24.20
N LEU A 558 21.94 -0.77 -23.98
CA LEU A 558 21.46 0.39 -24.73
C LEU A 558 21.49 1.64 -23.84
N HIS A 559 22.20 2.68 -24.28
CA HIS A 559 22.19 4.00 -23.65
C HIS A 559 21.32 4.97 -24.45
N LEU A 560 20.43 5.67 -23.77
CA LEU A 560 19.61 6.74 -24.33
C LEU A 560 20.01 8.05 -23.65
N SER A 561 20.51 9.01 -24.42
CA SER A 561 20.96 10.32 -23.94
C SER A 561 20.06 11.44 -24.42
N GLY A 562 19.34 12.04 -23.49
CA GLY A 562 18.42 13.14 -23.69
C GLY A 562 19.06 14.53 -23.55
N GLY A 563 18.23 15.52 -23.21
CA GLY A 563 18.58 16.95 -23.09
C GLY A 563 17.56 17.88 -23.75
N ARG A 564 17.39 19.10 -23.20
CA ARG A 564 16.49 20.17 -23.68
C ARG A 564 17.23 21.43 -24.12
N SER A 565 18.55 21.38 -24.18
CA SER A 565 19.41 22.44 -24.72
C SER A 565 20.68 21.84 -25.31
N ARG A 566 21.43 22.62 -26.10
CA ARG A 566 22.67 22.13 -26.72
C ARG A 566 23.74 21.74 -25.69
N ASP A 567 23.77 22.46 -24.57
CA ASP A 567 24.67 22.19 -23.46
C ASP A 567 24.26 20.91 -22.73
N GLU A 568 22.98 20.74 -22.41
CA GLU A 568 22.46 19.51 -21.78
C GLU A 568 22.67 18.28 -22.66
N LEU A 569 22.39 18.38 -23.97
CA LEU A 569 22.62 17.29 -24.93
C LEU A 569 24.08 16.83 -24.92
N THR A 570 25.02 17.78 -24.79
CA THR A 570 26.45 17.49 -24.74
C THR A 570 26.84 16.88 -23.39
N GLU A 571 26.32 17.44 -22.30
CA GLU A 571 26.61 17.02 -20.93
C GLU A 571 26.08 15.60 -20.64
N PHE A 572 24.80 15.33 -20.91
CA PHE A 572 24.19 14.02 -20.65
C PHE A 572 24.80 12.93 -21.53
N LYS A 573 25.21 13.28 -22.76
CA LYS A 573 25.97 12.36 -23.61
C LYS A 573 27.33 12.03 -22.99
N GLY A 574 27.98 13.03 -22.37
CA GLY A 574 29.19 12.82 -21.58
C GLY A 574 28.96 11.85 -20.42
N TYR A 575 27.85 11.99 -19.70
CA TYR A 575 27.53 11.13 -18.56
C TYR A 575 27.34 9.65 -18.96
N VAL A 576 26.57 9.36 -20.01
CA VAL A 576 26.41 7.97 -20.47
C VAL A 576 27.72 7.38 -20.99
N LYS A 577 28.59 8.21 -21.58
CA LYS A 577 29.96 7.81 -21.96
C LYS A 577 30.86 7.54 -20.75
N ASP A 578 30.68 8.24 -19.63
CA ASP A 578 31.34 7.90 -18.37
C ASP A 578 30.94 6.52 -17.89
N PHE A 579 29.64 6.18 -17.95
CA PHE A 579 29.14 4.87 -17.56
C PHE A 579 29.71 3.76 -18.43
N GLU A 580 29.76 3.95 -19.76
CA GLU A 580 30.42 3.04 -20.71
C GLU A 580 31.89 2.79 -20.32
N ARG A 581 32.63 3.85 -19.98
CA ARG A 581 34.04 3.72 -19.57
C ARG A 581 34.25 2.90 -18.31
N LYS A 582 33.28 2.80 -17.40
CA LYS A 582 33.38 1.91 -16.23
C LYS A 582 33.38 0.44 -16.61
N LEU A 583 32.66 0.08 -17.67
CA LEU A 583 32.59 -1.29 -18.17
C LEU A 583 33.71 -1.59 -19.18
N ALA A 584 34.31 -0.57 -19.78
CA ALA A 584 35.47 -0.72 -20.66
C ALA A 584 36.64 -1.39 -19.92
N GLY A 585 37.03 -2.58 -20.37
CA GLY A 585 38.09 -3.38 -19.73
C GLY A 585 37.64 -4.26 -18.56
N SER A 586 36.34 -4.27 -18.23
CA SER A 586 35.77 -5.24 -17.30
C SER A 586 35.68 -6.64 -17.94
N HIS A 587 35.57 -7.68 -17.10
CA HIS A 587 35.40 -9.08 -17.55
C HIS A 587 34.04 -9.37 -18.21
N LEU A 588 33.15 -8.37 -18.25
CA LEU A 588 31.77 -8.48 -18.74
C LEU A 588 31.69 -8.52 -20.27
N ALA A 589 32.70 -8.01 -20.99
CA ALA A 589 32.79 -7.99 -22.45
C ALA A 589 31.43 -7.64 -23.12
N VAL A 590 30.89 -6.48 -22.71
CA VAL A 590 29.58 -5.95 -23.14
C VAL A 590 29.67 -5.18 -24.45
N ASN A 591 28.56 -5.18 -25.20
CA ASN A 591 28.36 -4.34 -26.38
C ASN A 591 27.48 -3.16 -25.97
N ILE A 592 27.99 -1.93 -26.05
CA ILE A 592 27.25 -0.73 -25.66
C ILE A 592 26.94 0.10 -26.90
N GLU A 593 25.65 0.38 -27.11
CA GLU A 593 25.17 1.27 -28.16
C GLU A 593 24.53 2.51 -27.52
N THR A 594 24.84 3.70 -28.05
CA THR A 594 24.29 4.97 -27.54
C THR A 594 23.46 5.65 -28.61
N ILE A 595 22.20 5.92 -28.29
CA ILE A 595 21.30 6.76 -29.09
C ILE A 595 21.11 8.09 -28.34
N SER A 596 21.33 9.20 -29.04
CA SER A 596 21.18 10.54 -28.47
C SER A 596 20.13 11.32 -29.23
N LYS A 597 19.40 12.19 -28.52
CA LYS A 597 18.57 13.21 -29.15
C LYS A 597 19.38 14.10 -30.09
N GLN A 598 18.73 14.55 -31.15
CA GLN A 598 19.33 15.42 -32.15
C GLN A 598 18.85 16.87 -32.02
N THR A 599 17.67 17.08 -31.43
CA THR A 599 17.04 18.39 -31.25
C THR A 599 16.91 18.78 -29.77
N ASP A 600 16.60 20.06 -29.54
CA ASP A 600 16.26 20.64 -28.24
C ASP A 600 14.76 20.57 -27.91
N ASP A 601 13.96 19.90 -28.76
CA ASP A 601 12.54 19.68 -28.49
C ASP A 601 12.33 18.99 -27.14
N PRO A 602 11.27 19.26 -26.38
CA PRO A 602 11.08 18.64 -25.07
C PRO A 602 11.07 17.10 -25.08
N VAL A 603 10.62 16.49 -26.18
CA VAL A 603 10.47 15.04 -26.38
C VAL A 603 10.79 14.70 -27.84
N GLU A 604 11.56 13.64 -28.08
CA GLU A 604 11.92 13.12 -29.42
C GLU A 604 11.70 11.59 -29.45
N GLU A 605 10.94 11.10 -30.44
CA GLU A 605 10.77 9.67 -30.67
C GLU A 605 11.88 9.15 -31.60
N LEU A 606 12.70 8.24 -31.10
CA LEU A 606 13.81 7.64 -31.83
C LEU A 606 13.59 6.12 -31.99
N PRO A 607 14.04 5.51 -33.10
CA PRO A 607 13.81 4.10 -33.36
C PRO A 607 14.69 3.22 -32.45
N ILE A 608 14.17 2.84 -31.29
CA ILE A 608 14.88 1.99 -30.31
C ILE A 608 14.42 0.52 -30.35
N GLN A 609 13.27 0.24 -30.97
CA GLN A 609 12.67 -1.09 -31.02
C GLN A 609 13.57 -2.13 -31.69
N GLU A 610 14.36 -1.74 -32.70
CA GLU A 610 15.28 -2.68 -33.37
C GLU A 610 16.39 -3.17 -32.44
N HIS A 611 16.83 -2.31 -31.52
CA HIS A 611 17.85 -2.63 -30.52
C HIS A 611 17.26 -3.52 -29.42
N LEU A 612 16.07 -3.18 -28.93
CA LEU A 612 15.39 -3.93 -27.87
C LEU A 612 14.89 -5.30 -28.34
N ASN A 613 14.38 -5.42 -29.57
CA ASN A 613 13.87 -6.68 -30.12
C ASN A 613 14.99 -7.70 -30.39
N LYS A 614 16.24 -7.24 -30.64
CA LYS A 614 17.43 -8.11 -30.69
C LYS A 614 17.83 -8.64 -29.31
N GLY A 615 17.34 -8.00 -28.25
CA GLY A 615 17.61 -8.28 -26.85
C GLY A 615 18.74 -7.41 -26.30
N ALA A 616 18.47 -6.82 -25.13
CA ALA A 616 19.42 -6.09 -24.32
C ALA A 616 19.28 -6.49 -22.85
N ALA A 617 20.38 -6.64 -22.12
CA ALA A 617 20.34 -6.90 -20.68
C ALA A 617 19.99 -5.64 -19.89
N LEU A 618 20.46 -4.48 -20.33
CA LEU A 618 20.30 -3.21 -19.63
C LEU A 618 20.02 -2.08 -20.63
N MET A 619 19.01 -1.27 -20.33
CA MET A 619 18.76 0.02 -20.94
C MET A 619 18.96 1.12 -19.90
N THR A 620 19.77 2.14 -20.20
CA THR A 620 19.99 3.28 -19.30
C THR A 620 19.66 4.57 -20.02
N LEU A 621 18.71 5.32 -19.46
CA LEU A 621 18.27 6.61 -19.96
C LEU A 621 18.85 7.70 -19.05
N PHE A 622 19.31 8.79 -19.65
CA PHE A 622 19.73 9.98 -18.92
C PHE A 622 19.19 11.23 -19.60
N GLY A 623 18.32 11.97 -18.91
CA GLY A 623 17.62 13.11 -19.48
C GLY A 623 16.46 13.60 -18.61
N HIS A 624 15.56 14.37 -19.21
CA HIS A 624 14.33 14.79 -18.55
C HIS A 624 13.27 13.69 -18.65
N SER A 625 12.48 13.54 -17.58
CA SER A 625 11.35 12.61 -17.57
C SER A 625 10.24 13.09 -16.66
N GLY A 626 9.06 12.51 -16.84
CA GLY A 626 7.91 12.60 -15.95
C GLY A 626 7.40 11.21 -15.58
N ILE A 627 6.15 11.15 -15.14
CA ILE A 627 5.52 9.91 -14.67
C ILE A 627 5.27 8.91 -15.82
N ASP A 628 5.00 9.41 -17.03
CA ASP A 628 4.56 8.65 -18.20
C ASP A 628 5.41 8.87 -19.46
N VAL A 629 6.36 9.81 -19.44
CA VAL A 629 7.16 10.18 -20.61
C VAL A 629 8.62 10.44 -20.25
N THR A 630 9.52 10.10 -21.18
CA THR A 630 10.96 10.42 -21.15
C THR A 630 11.29 11.28 -22.37
N ASP A 631 12.33 12.11 -22.27
CA ASP A 631 12.70 13.02 -23.37
C ASP A 631 13.14 12.31 -24.64
N ILE A 632 13.80 11.15 -24.54
CA ILE A 632 13.77 10.13 -25.59
C ILE A 632 12.53 9.29 -25.32
N ASP A 633 11.50 9.45 -26.14
CA ASP A 633 10.21 8.84 -25.90
C ASP A 633 10.23 7.34 -26.21
N ILE A 634 10.38 6.54 -25.14
CA ILE A 634 10.31 5.08 -25.24
C ILE A 634 8.87 4.55 -25.32
N GLY A 635 7.87 5.41 -25.04
CA GLY A 635 6.46 5.07 -25.05
C GLY A 635 6.06 3.94 -24.11
N TYR A 636 4.79 3.55 -24.20
CA TYR A 636 4.29 2.37 -23.50
C TYR A 636 4.66 1.10 -24.23
N ALA A 637 5.13 0.10 -23.47
CA ALA A 637 5.43 -1.24 -23.98
C ALA A 637 4.17 -1.93 -24.54
N SER A 638 2.99 -1.56 -24.06
CA SER A 638 1.70 -2.06 -24.53
C SER A 638 1.21 -1.40 -25.83
N ASP A 639 1.87 -0.34 -26.32
CA ASP A 639 1.44 0.33 -27.55
C ASP A 639 1.94 -0.45 -28.79
N PRO A 640 1.03 -1.04 -29.59
CA PRO A 640 1.43 -1.82 -30.76
C PRO A 640 2.17 -0.99 -31.82
N LYS A 641 2.02 0.35 -31.83
CA LYS A 641 2.75 1.22 -32.75
C LYS A 641 4.25 1.22 -32.49
N ARG A 642 4.67 0.93 -31.26
CA ARG A 642 6.09 0.83 -30.88
C ARG A 642 6.76 -0.40 -31.45
N LYS A 643 6.00 -1.42 -31.87
CA LYS A 643 6.50 -2.66 -32.48
C LYS A 643 7.56 -3.35 -31.63
N TYR A 644 7.38 -3.29 -30.31
CA TYR A 644 8.18 -4.07 -29.39
C TYR A 644 7.85 -5.55 -29.52
N ASN A 645 8.90 -6.36 -29.52
CA ASN A 645 8.87 -7.81 -29.50
C ASN A 645 10.03 -8.29 -28.64
N MET A 646 9.89 -8.08 -27.33
CA MET A 646 10.97 -8.32 -26.38
C MET A 646 10.98 -9.73 -25.81
N HIS A 647 9.88 -10.50 -25.90
CA HIS A 647 9.88 -11.89 -25.43
C HIS A 647 10.99 -12.72 -26.10
N PRO A 648 11.73 -13.57 -25.36
CA PRO A 648 11.82 -13.72 -23.89
C PRO A 648 12.95 -12.87 -23.23
N ARG A 649 13.45 -11.86 -23.94
CA ARG A 649 14.65 -11.03 -23.68
C ARG A 649 14.29 -9.67 -23.06
N TYR A 650 13.78 -9.69 -21.84
CA TYR A 650 13.35 -8.48 -21.14
C TYR A 650 14.52 -7.73 -20.49
N PRO A 651 14.76 -6.45 -20.81
CA PRO A 651 15.83 -5.68 -20.20
C PRO A 651 15.52 -5.29 -18.75
N ALA A 652 16.58 -5.01 -17.98
CA ALA A 652 16.49 -4.06 -16.88
C ALA A 652 16.57 -2.62 -17.44
N VAL A 653 15.87 -1.69 -16.81
CA VAL A 653 15.83 -0.29 -17.22
C VAL A 653 16.27 0.59 -16.06
N ILE A 654 17.17 1.53 -16.30
CA ILE A 654 17.53 2.60 -15.36
C ILE A 654 17.15 3.93 -16.00
N VAL A 655 16.24 4.70 -15.38
CA VAL A 655 15.89 6.05 -15.83
C VAL A 655 16.49 7.08 -14.87
N ASN A 656 17.42 7.88 -15.39
CA ASN A 656 17.97 9.04 -14.70
C ASN A 656 17.24 10.30 -15.18
N GLY A 657 16.16 10.62 -14.48
CA GLY A 657 15.31 11.78 -14.71
C GLY A 657 14.23 11.85 -13.64
N CYS A 658 13.41 12.91 -13.64
CA CYS A 658 12.38 13.11 -12.62
C CYS A 658 11.22 12.10 -12.73
N ALA A 659 10.69 11.67 -11.59
CA ALA A 659 9.38 11.05 -11.38
C ALA A 659 8.97 9.78 -12.17
N SER A 660 9.80 9.21 -13.07
CA SER A 660 9.45 7.94 -13.74
C SER A 660 9.35 6.74 -12.78
N GLY A 661 9.96 6.86 -11.59
CA GLY A 661 9.83 5.91 -10.49
C GLY A 661 8.64 6.18 -9.57
N SER A 662 7.82 7.21 -9.83
CA SER A 662 6.68 7.64 -9.00
C SER A 662 5.46 6.71 -9.13
N ILE A 663 5.69 5.41 -8.98
CA ILE A 663 4.69 4.35 -9.05
C ILE A 663 3.62 4.47 -7.95
N PHE A 664 3.85 5.32 -6.95
CA PHE A 664 2.96 5.59 -5.81
C PHE A 664 1.89 6.67 -6.09
N TYR A 665 2.08 7.49 -7.11
CA TYR A 665 1.20 8.63 -7.38
C TYR A 665 0.02 8.27 -8.31
N SER A 666 0.30 7.50 -9.37
CA SER A 666 -0.62 7.13 -10.44
C SER A 666 -0.52 5.64 -10.76
N ASP A 667 -1.61 5.05 -11.27
CA ASP A 667 -1.64 3.68 -11.81
C ASP A 667 -1.18 3.62 -13.28
N LYS A 668 -1.15 4.75 -13.97
CA LYS A 668 -0.68 4.90 -15.35
C LYS A 668 0.71 5.51 -15.38
N THR A 669 1.70 4.78 -14.90
CA THR A 669 3.10 5.19 -15.01
C THR A 669 3.81 4.42 -16.11
N LEU A 670 4.85 5.03 -16.69
CA LEU A 670 5.71 4.40 -17.67
C LEU A 670 6.30 3.08 -17.14
N SER A 671 6.81 3.13 -15.91
CA SER A 671 7.36 1.96 -15.20
C SER A 671 6.34 0.84 -15.05
N SER A 672 5.13 1.13 -14.56
CA SER A 672 4.10 0.09 -14.36
C SER A 672 3.64 -0.53 -15.68
N ASN A 673 3.51 0.28 -16.73
CA ASN A 673 3.19 -0.22 -18.06
C ASN A 673 4.27 -1.19 -18.56
N TRP A 674 5.55 -0.82 -18.48
CA TRP A 674 6.66 -1.68 -18.92
C TRP A 674 6.79 -2.95 -18.09
N ILE A 675 6.52 -2.90 -16.79
CA ILE A 675 6.60 -4.06 -15.90
C ILE A 675 5.45 -5.04 -16.12
N PHE A 676 4.21 -4.56 -16.31
CA PHE A 676 3.03 -5.42 -16.39
C PHE A 676 2.55 -5.75 -17.80
N THR A 677 3.12 -5.17 -18.85
CA THR A 677 2.77 -5.57 -20.22
C THR A 677 3.22 -7.02 -20.46
N PRO A 678 2.30 -7.94 -20.84
CA PRO A 678 2.67 -9.32 -21.20
C PRO A 678 3.59 -9.33 -22.42
N GLU A 679 4.56 -10.25 -22.42
CA GLU A 679 5.50 -10.49 -23.54
C GLU A 679 6.37 -9.31 -24.01
N ASN A 680 6.23 -8.14 -23.40
CA ASN A 680 6.98 -6.93 -23.74
C ASN A 680 7.37 -6.11 -22.50
N GLY A 681 8.19 -5.09 -22.73
CA GLY A 681 8.64 -4.16 -21.70
C GLY A 681 9.80 -4.70 -20.87
N ALA A 682 9.85 -4.33 -19.60
CA ALA A 682 10.98 -4.60 -18.71
C ALA A 682 10.67 -5.68 -17.67
N VAL A 683 11.73 -6.29 -17.15
CA VAL A 683 11.67 -7.16 -15.96
C VAL A 683 12.08 -6.43 -14.68
N LEU A 684 12.88 -5.36 -14.82
CA LEU A 684 13.33 -4.49 -13.74
C LEU A 684 13.28 -3.05 -14.25
N PHE A 685 12.80 -2.13 -13.43
CA PHE A 685 12.74 -0.70 -13.74
C PHE A 685 13.16 0.11 -12.52
N LEU A 686 14.35 0.69 -12.57
CA LEU A 686 14.94 1.51 -11.52
C LEU A 686 14.85 2.99 -11.92
N ALA A 687 14.13 3.79 -11.13
CA ALA A 687 13.92 5.20 -11.48
C ALA A 687 13.65 6.06 -10.24
N HIS A 688 13.90 7.36 -10.37
CA HIS A 688 13.71 8.34 -9.31
C HIS A 688 12.21 8.67 -9.09
N THR A 689 11.76 8.79 -7.85
CA THR A 689 10.33 8.95 -7.52
C THR A 689 9.81 10.39 -7.52
N PHE A 690 10.70 11.38 -7.44
CA PHE A 690 10.37 12.82 -7.50
C PHE A 690 11.40 13.60 -8.35
N ASN A 691 11.60 14.89 -8.09
CA ASN A 691 12.63 15.72 -8.71
C ASN A 691 14.02 15.19 -8.38
N GLY A 692 14.81 14.88 -9.41
CA GLY A 692 16.17 14.36 -9.27
C GLY A 692 17.20 15.35 -9.81
N VAL A 693 18.24 15.63 -9.04
CA VAL A 693 19.35 16.49 -9.46
C VAL A 693 20.28 15.71 -10.39
N SER A 694 20.57 16.24 -11.58
CA SER A 694 21.34 15.54 -12.61
C SER A 694 22.72 15.06 -12.14
N THR A 695 23.46 15.86 -11.37
CA THR A 695 24.78 15.48 -10.85
C THR A 695 24.71 14.34 -9.84
N ALA A 696 23.69 14.32 -8.98
CA ALA A 696 23.48 13.24 -8.01
C ALA A 696 23.00 11.94 -8.70
N LEU A 697 22.10 12.05 -9.69
CA LEU A 697 21.69 10.93 -10.54
C LEU A 697 22.87 10.32 -11.31
N LYS A 698 23.74 11.18 -11.88
CA LYS A 698 24.99 10.74 -12.52
C LYS A 698 25.86 9.97 -11.54
N LYS A 699 26.14 10.54 -10.36
CA LYS A 699 26.98 9.88 -9.35
C LYS A 699 26.41 8.53 -8.92
N TYR A 700 25.08 8.45 -8.76
CA TYR A 700 24.39 7.21 -8.42
C TYR A 700 24.61 6.13 -9.50
N THR A 701 24.25 6.44 -10.75
CA THR A 701 24.34 5.47 -11.85
C THR A 701 25.78 5.16 -12.22
N GLU A 702 26.70 6.12 -12.15
CA GLU A 702 28.13 5.87 -12.33
C GLU A 702 28.65 4.86 -11.29
N THR A 703 28.27 5.03 -10.02
CA THR A 703 28.64 4.07 -8.96
C THR A 703 27.98 2.71 -9.17
N PHE A 704 26.75 2.66 -9.68
CA PHE A 704 26.10 1.39 -10.08
C PHE A 704 26.90 0.66 -11.16
N TYR A 705 27.36 1.38 -12.19
CA TYR A 705 28.22 0.83 -13.24
C TYR A 705 29.61 0.41 -12.72
N GLU A 706 30.17 1.13 -11.74
CA GLU A 706 31.39 0.70 -11.03
C GLU A 706 31.20 -0.63 -10.29
N VAL A 707 30.03 -0.86 -9.69
CA VAL A 707 29.71 -2.15 -9.04
C VAL A 707 29.48 -3.23 -10.07
N LEU A 708 28.79 -2.94 -11.18
CA LEU A 708 28.64 -3.91 -12.27
C LEU A 708 29.99 -4.38 -12.84
N ALA A 709 30.95 -3.46 -12.96
CA ALA A 709 32.31 -3.76 -13.44
C ALA A 709 33.13 -4.62 -12.45
N ASP A 710 32.75 -4.63 -11.17
CA ASP A 710 33.43 -5.39 -10.13
C ASP A 710 33.07 -6.88 -10.23
N SER A 711 34.08 -7.72 -10.50
CA SER A 711 33.91 -9.18 -10.66
C SER A 711 33.24 -9.89 -9.47
N ILE A 712 33.28 -9.32 -8.27
CA ILE A 712 32.58 -9.84 -7.10
C ILE A 712 31.05 -9.70 -7.25
N PHE A 713 30.61 -8.62 -7.92
CA PHE A 713 29.22 -8.21 -8.02
C PHE A 713 28.60 -8.42 -9.40
N THR A 714 29.40 -8.51 -10.47
CA THR A 714 28.94 -8.67 -11.86
C THR A 714 27.81 -9.68 -12.04
N HIS A 715 27.89 -10.83 -11.35
CA HIS A 715 26.92 -11.93 -11.47
C HIS A 715 25.90 -11.99 -10.31
N GLN A 716 25.92 -11.00 -9.42
CA GLN A 716 24.99 -10.93 -8.31
C GLN A 716 23.60 -10.47 -8.78
N PRO A 717 22.56 -10.73 -7.99
CA PRO A 717 21.24 -10.14 -8.23
C PRO A 717 21.30 -8.61 -8.33
N PHE A 718 20.40 -8.04 -9.14
CA PHE A 718 20.35 -6.60 -9.41
C PHE A 718 20.18 -5.78 -8.12
N GLY A 719 19.38 -6.27 -7.17
CA GLY A 719 19.21 -5.62 -5.87
C GLY A 719 20.49 -5.57 -5.04
N ASN A 720 21.36 -6.60 -5.11
CA ASN A 720 22.66 -6.58 -4.44
C ASN A 720 23.60 -5.56 -5.06
N ILE A 721 23.58 -5.42 -6.39
CA ILE A 721 24.35 -4.40 -7.12
C ILE A 721 23.87 -3.00 -6.70
N GLN A 722 22.56 -2.78 -6.65
CA GLN A 722 21.96 -1.53 -6.19
C GLN A 722 22.35 -1.20 -4.73
N GLN A 723 22.21 -2.17 -3.83
CA GLN A 723 22.57 -2.02 -2.42
C GLN A 723 24.05 -1.63 -2.25
N GLU A 724 24.95 -2.33 -2.94
CA GLU A 724 26.38 -2.03 -2.89
C GLU A 724 26.70 -0.67 -3.49
N ALA A 725 26.01 -0.26 -4.56
CA ALA A 725 26.19 1.07 -5.14
C ALA A 725 25.82 2.16 -4.13
N ILE A 726 24.69 2.02 -3.45
CA ILE A 726 24.27 2.93 -2.37
C ILE A 726 25.32 2.92 -1.24
N LYS A 727 25.76 1.75 -0.80
CA LYS A 727 26.81 1.64 0.23
C LYS A 727 28.09 2.38 -0.14
N ARG A 728 28.56 2.24 -1.39
CA ARG A 728 29.75 2.96 -1.90
C ARG A 728 29.54 4.47 -1.92
N ILE A 729 28.38 4.96 -2.32
CA ILE A 729 28.04 6.39 -2.27
C ILE A 729 28.14 6.90 -0.82
N PHE A 730 27.53 6.19 0.13
CA PHE A 730 27.53 6.59 1.53
C PHE A 730 28.92 6.50 2.20
N SER A 731 29.80 5.63 1.71
CA SER A 731 31.20 5.59 2.15
C SER A 731 32.07 6.75 1.62
N ARG A 732 31.58 7.49 0.62
CA ARG A 732 32.29 8.58 -0.07
C ARG A 732 31.77 9.98 0.33
N ASN A 733 31.39 10.16 1.60
CA ASN A 733 30.87 11.42 2.16
C ASN A 733 29.72 12.02 1.31
N PRO A 734 28.53 11.42 1.32
CA PRO A 734 27.41 11.87 0.50
C PRO A 734 26.87 13.22 0.97
N ASP A 735 26.47 14.07 0.03
CA ASP A 735 25.69 15.27 0.33
C ASP A 735 24.19 14.95 0.48
N ILE A 736 23.35 15.97 0.65
CA ILE A 736 21.90 15.76 0.81
C ILE A 736 21.22 15.24 -0.45
N ASN A 737 21.66 15.69 -1.64
CA ASN A 737 21.08 15.25 -2.91
C ASN A 737 21.45 13.80 -3.23
N ASP A 738 22.64 13.37 -2.84
CA ASP A 738 23.06 11.96 -2.90
C ASP A 738 22.15 11.07 -2.05
N ARG A 739 21.78 11.54 -0.84
CA ARG A 739 20.88 10.82 0.08
C ARG A 739 19.46 10.75 -0.48
N ILE A 740 18.93 11.88 -0.94
CA ILE A 740 17.61 11.94 -1.61
C ILE A 740 17.59 10.96 -2.79
N THR A 741 18.60 11.04 -3.66
CA THR A 741 18.69 10.17 -4.84
C THR A 741 18.74 8.69 -4.43
N ALA A 742 19.54 8.33 -3.43
CA ALA A 742 19.62 6.95 -2.98
C ALA A 742 18.31 6.42 -2.37
N GLN A 743 17.55 7.27 -1.67
CA GLN A 743 16.23 6.92 -1.15
C GLN A 743 15.20 6.76 -2.27
N GLN A 744 15.27 7.58 -3.32
CA GLN A 744 14.21 7.72 -4.32
C GLN A 744 14.44 6.93 -5.60
N MET A 745 15.63 6.37 -5.82
CA MET A 745 15.88 5.41 -6.89
C MET A 745 15.20 4.07 -6.56
N ASN A 746 13.91 3.98 -6.88
CA ASN A 746 13.04 2.88 -6.50
C ASN A 746 13.09 1.74 -7.53
N LEU A 747 13.23 0.50 -7.06
CA LEU A 747 13.28 -0.68 -7.92
C LEU A 747 11.90 -1.29 -8.11
N HIS A 748 11.31 -1.08 -9.28
CA HIS A 748 10.11 -1.79 -9.71
C HIS A 748 10.52 -3.14 -10.34
N GLY A 749 10.27 -4.23 -9.62
CA GLY A 749 10.59 -5.60 -10.00
C GLY A 749 11.27 -6.37 -8.88
N ASP A 750 11.58 -7.64 -9.14
CA ASP A 750 12.15 -8.57 -8.19
C ASP A 750 13.67 -8.39 -8.06
N PRO A 751 14.18 -7.95 -6.90
CA PRO A 751 15.61 -7.67 -6.71
C PRO A 751 16.52 -8.90 -6.86
N ALA A 752 15.97 -10.12 -6.83
CA ALA A 752 16.71 -11.37 -7.02
C ALA A 752 17.11 -11.65 -8.48
N ILE A 753 16.53 -10.93 -9.44
CA ILE A 753 16.82 -11.12 -10.87
C ILE A 753 18.29 -10.77 -11.17
N ARG A 754 18.94 -11.62 -11.96
CA ARG A 754 20.30 -11.42 -12.48
C ARG A 754 20.25 -11.04 -13.95
N ILE A 755 20.73 -9.85 -14.28
CA ILE A 755 20.87 -9.44 -15.69
C ILE A 755 22.08 -10.10 -16.38
N PHE A 756 23.13 -10.43 -15.62
CA PHE A 756 24.32 -11.16 -16.08
C PHE A 756 24.56 -12.44 -15.24
N PRO A 757 23.75 -13.49 -15.39
CA PRO A 757 23.74 -14.65 -14.48
C PRO A 757 24.96 -15.58 -14.54
N GLY A 758 25.85 -15.43 -15.52
CA GLY A 758 27.02 -16.30 -15.66
C GLY A 758 28.18 -15.64 -16.40
N LYS A 759 29.37 -16.25 -16.30
CA LYS A 759 30.56 -15.81 -17.02
C LYS A 759 30.38 -16.01 -18.52
N PHE A 760 30.78 -14.99 -19.26
CA PHE A 760 30.93 -15.03 -20.70
C PHE A 760 32.25 -15.75 -21.05
N SER A 761 32.25 -16.72 -21.98
CA SER A 761 33.50 -17.29 -22.49
C SER A 761 34.17 -16.30 -23.44
N ASP A 762 35.51 -16.19 -23.37
CA ASP A 762 36.35 -15.39 -24.29
C ASP A 762 36.42 -16.00 -25.70
N ALA A 763 36.11 -17.29 -25.83
CA ALA A 763 35.86 -17.94 -27.11
C ALA A 763 34.42 -17.63 -27.54
N ASN A 764 34.25 -16.54 -28.28
CA ASN A 764 33.33 -16.37 -29.42
C ASN A 764 33.23 -14.88 -29.77
N VAL A 765 34.34 -14.32 -30.29
CA VAL A 765 34.22 -13.36 -31.39
C VAL A 765 34.13 -14.23 -32.64
N ASP A 766 32.93 -14.66 -32.99
CA ASP A 766 32.74 -15.37 -34.25
C ASP A 766 32.19 -14.40 -35.29
N SER A 767 33.11 -13.92 -36.12
CA SER A 767 32.84 -13.32 -37.40
C SER A 767 32.49 -14.42 -38.41
N THR A 768 31.36 -15.11 -38.25
CA THR A 768 30.77 -15.94 -39.30
C THR A 768 29.25 -16.00 -39.15
N PHE A 769 28.54 -15.02 -39.73
CA PHE A 769 27.17 -15.27 -40.19
C PHE A 769 27.25 -15.95 -41.56
N ALA A 770 27.50 -17.25 -41.54
CA ALA A 770 27.12 -18.17 -42.61
C ALA A 770 26.45 -19.35 -41.91
N GLY A 771 25.20 -19.61 -42.25
CA GLY A 771 24.33 -20.50 -41.49
C GLY A 771 24.86 -21.93 -41.33
N ASP A 772 24.54 -22.52 -40.19
CA ASP A 772 24.44 -23.97 -40.02
C ASP A 772 23.11 -24.29 -39.30
N PRO A 773 22.21 -25.08 -39.92
CA PRO A 773 20.93 -25.48 -39.36
C PRO A 773 21.08 -26.80 -38.59
N SER A 774 21.10 -26.76 -37.26
CA SER A 774 20.74 -27.91 -36.42
C SER A 774 20.60 -27.54 -34.94
N PHE A 775 19.62 -26.72 -34.62
CA PHE A 775 18.90 -26.95 -33.36
C PHE A 775 17.67 -27.76 -33.73
N GLU A 776 17.61 -29.02 -33.29
CA GLU A 776 16.32 -29.70 -33.22
C GLU A 776 15.47 -28.91 -32.24
N ASP A 777 14.45 -28.23 -32.77
CA ASP A 777 13.46 -27.58 -31.95
C ASP A 777 12.73 -28.65 -31.12
N HIS A 778 12.70 -28.46 -29.81
CA HIS A 778 11.93 -29.27 -28.86
C HIS A 778 10.87 -28.44 -28.13
N ILE A 779 10.66 -27.19 -28.57
CA ILE A 779 9.67 -26.29 -27.99
C ILE A 779 8.32 -26.64 -28.62
N PRO A 780 7.31 -26.99 -27.81
CA PRO A 780 5.98 -27.24 -28.34
C PRO A 780 5.28 -25.93 -28.73
N PRO A 781 4.38 -25.96 -29.71
CA PRO A 781 3.62 -24.78 -30.12
C PRO A 781 2.71 -24.30 -28.98
N VAL A 782 2.54 -22.98 -28.86
CA VAL A 782 1.54 -22.40 -27.95
C VAL A 782 0.18 -22.48 -28.63
N MET A 783 -0.81 -23.09 -27.95
CA MET A 783 -2.18 -23.26 -28.45
C MET A 783 -3.17 -22.50 -27.58
N ILE A 784 -3.91 -21.57 -28.20
CA ILE A 784 -5.01 -20.83 -27.60
C ILE A 784 -6.28 -21.20 -28.35
N ALA A 785 -7.36 -21.45 -27.63
CA ALA A 785 -8.63 -21.84 -28.23
C ALA A 785 -9.79 -21.03 -27.65
N SER A 786 -10.66 -20.58 -28.54
CA SER A 786 -11.88 -19.85 -28.20
C SER A 786 -13.09 -20.48 -28.87
N LEU A 787 -14.25 -20.37 -28.21
CA LEU A 787 -15.54 -20.78 -28.74
C LEU A 787 -16.45 -19.56 -28.86
N ASP A 788 -17.13 -19.43 -29.99
CA ASP A 788 -18.04 -18.33 -30.32
C ASP A 788 -17.36 -16.96 -30.14
N GLY A 789 -16.08 -16.86 -30.51
CA GLY A 789 -15.30 -15.63 -30.48
C GLY A 789 -14.73 -15.22 -29.11
N ARG A 790 -14.75 -16.12 -28.12
CA ARG A 790 -14.18 -15.87 -26.78
C ARG A 790 -13.61 -17.12 -26.11
N GLU A 791 -12.66 -16.94 -25.20
CA GLU A 791 -12.28 -18.03 -24.28
C GLU A 791 -13.44 -18.34 -23.33
N ILE A 792 -13.67 -19.63 -23.07
CA ILE A 792 -14.77 -20.09 -22.22
C ILE A 792 -14.23 -20.69 -20.92
N GLU A 793 -15.04 -20.63 -19.87
CA GLU A 793 -14.79 -21.32 -18.60
C GLU A 793 -15.30 -22.77 -18.62
N ASN A 794 -14.81 -23.59 -17.69
CA ASN A 794 -15.21 -25.00 -17.63
C ASN A 794 -16.69 -25.14 -17.23
N ASN A 795 -17.44 -25.92 -18.00
CA ASN A 795 -18.89 -26.12 -17.98
C ASN A 795 -19.73 -24.91 -18.43
N GLU A 796 -19.12 -23.95 -19.11
CA GLU A 796 -19.85 -22.80 -19.60
C GLU A 796 -20.84 -23.15 -20.73
N THR A 797 -21.99 -22.46 -20.77
CA THR A 797 -22.97 -22.56 -21.85
C THR A 797 -22.46 -21.86 -23.12
N VAL A 798 -22.51 -22.55 -24.26
CA VAL A 798 -22.07 -22.03 -25.58
C VAL A 798 -23.17 -22.19 -26.63
N SER A 799 -22.97 -21.69 -27.86
CA SER A 799 -23.89 -21.89 -28.97
C SER A 799 -24.17 -23.37 -29.25
N ALA A 800 -25.38 -23.70 -29.68
CA ALA A 800 -25.70 -25.05 -30.16
C ALA A 800 -24.99 -25.39 -31.48
N GLN A 801 -24.43 -24.41 -32.18
CA GLN A 801 -23.52 -24.64 -33.30
C GLN A 801 -22.25 -23.80 -33.08
N PRO A 802 -21.32 -24.28 -32.24
CA PRO A 802 -20.15 -23.51 -31.87
C PRO A 802 -19.27 -23.16 -33.08
N HIS A 803 -18.74 -21.94 -33.09
CA HIS A 803 -17.57 -21.56 -33.87
C HIS A 803 -16.32 -21.74 -33.00
N ILE A 804 -15.29 -22.43 -33.48
CA ILE A 804 -14.02 -22.55 -32.76
C ILE A 804 -12.93 -21.84 -33.53
N ASP A 805 -12.18 -20.98 -32.83
CA ASP A 805 -10.94 -20.37 -33.32
C ASP A 805 -9.77 -20.92 -32.50
N ILE A 806 -8.77 -21.45 -33.21
CA ILE A 806 -7.53 -21.99 -32.62
C ILE A 806 -6.37 -21.15 -33.13
N ASP A 807 -5.69 -20.47 -32.22
CA ASP A 807 -4.46 -19.74 -32.48
C ASP A 807 -3.26 -20.62 -32.09
N LEU A 808 -2.38 -20.86 -33.06
CA LEU A 808 -1.11 -21.57 -32.86
C LEU A 808 0.05 -20.65 -33.13
N LEU A 809 0.94 -20.52 -32.14
CA LEU A 809 2.13 -19.69 -32.20
C LEU A 809 3.37 -20.55 -32.00
N ASP A 810 4.24 -20.60 -33.01
CA ASP A 810 5.45 -21.42 -33.03
C ASP A 810 6.36 -21.08 -34.22
N GLN A 811 7.68 -21.29 -34.09
CA GLN A 811 8.66 -20.98 -35.16
C GLN A 811 8.64 -22.00 -36.31
N ASN A 812 8.12 -23.20 -36.08
CA ASN A 812 8.15 -24.34 -36.98
C ASN A 812 6.74 -24.85 -37.35
N ILE A 813 5.75 -23.98 -37.49
CA ILE A 813 4.38 -24.39 -37.84
C ILE A 813 4.32 -25.02 -39.25
N ALA A 814 3.77 -26.24 -39.30
CA ALA A 814 3.48 -26.93 -40.55
C ALA A 814 2.35 -26.22 -41.30
N LYS A 815 2.70 -25.47 -42.35
CA LYS A 815 1.72 -24.78 -43.19
C LYS A 815 0.79 -25.79 -43.85
N SER A 816 -0.52 -25.61 -43.67
CA SER A 816 -1.59 -26.41 -44.33
C SER A 816 -1.57 -27.92 -44.02
N ASP A 817 -0.84 -28.35 -42.98
CA ASP A 817 -0.91 -29.73 -42.50
C ASP A 817 -2.15 -29.93 -41.62
N THR A 818 -3.23 -30.45 -42.17
CA THR A 818 -4.45 -30.77 -41.40
C THR A 818 -4.27 -31.90 -40.39
N THR A 819 -3.10 -32.55 -40.35
CA THR A 819 -2.74 -33.55 -39.32
C THR A 819 -1.99 -32.95 -38.14
N SER A 820 -1.65 -31.65 -38.18
CA SER A 820 -0.98 -30.96 -37.08
C SER A 820 -1.96 -30.55 -35.98
N ILE A 821 -3.25 -30.45 -36.27
CA ILE A 821 -4.32 -30.14 -35.31
C ILE A 821 -5.33 -31.29 -35.29
N ILE A 822 -5.69 -31.75 -34.09
CA ILE A 822 -6.70 -32.76 -33.88
C ILE A 822 -7.73 -32.22 -32.90
N ILE A 823 -8.99 -32.26 -33.30
CA ILE A 823 -10.13 -31.78 -32.52
C ILE A 823 -11.03 -32.96 -32.23
N TRP A 824 -11.19 -33.29 -30.96
CA TRP A 824 -12.09 -34.32 -30.47
C TRP A 824 -13.24 -33.68 -29.70
N LEU A 825 -14.43 -34.23 -29.92
CA LEU A 825 -15.64 -33.85 -29.21
C LEU A 825 -16.32 -35.10 -28.66
N LYS A 826 -16.56 -35.11 -27.36
CA LYS A 826 -17.28 -36.20 -26.68
C LYS A 826 -18.48 -35.67 -25.93
N LYS A 827 -19.68 -36.12 -26.31
CA LYS A 827 -20.89 -35.91 -25.50
C LYS A 827 -20.84 -36.79 -24.26
N GLN A 828 -21.04 -36.22 -23.08
CA GLN A 828 -21.06 -36.94 -21.81
C GLN A 828 -22.40 -37.67 -21.65
N CYS A 829 -22.50 -38.86 -22.24
CA CYS A 829 -23.64 -39.76 -22.10
C CYS A 829 -23.23 -41.23 -22.17
N SER A 830 -24.03 -42.10 -21.54
CA SER A 830 -23.79 -43.55 -21.56
C SER A 830 -23.85 -44.09 -22.99
N GLY A 831 -22.76 -44.69 -23.47
CA GLY A 831 -22.63 -45.23 -24.83
C GLY A 831 -22.25 -44.21 -25.92
N CYS A 832 -22.07 -42.94 -25.57
CA CYS A 832 -21.66 -41.91 -26.53
C CYS A 832 -20.15 -41.99 -26.82
N LEU A 833 -19.83 -42.17 -28.10
CA LEU A 833 -18.46 -42.25 -28.58
C LEU A 833 -17.90 -40.85 -28.84
N GLU A 834 -16.59 -40.70 -28.61
CA GLU A 834 -15.84 -39.51 -28.99
C GLU A 834 -15.72 -39.42 -30.51
N LYS A 835 -15.97 -38.23 -31.06
CA LYS A 835 -15.96 -37.95 -32.50
C LYS A 835 -14.82 -37.00 -32.83
N ARG A 836 -14.05 -37.29 -33.89
CA ARG A 836 -13.07 -36.36 -34.45
C ARG A 836 -13.77 -35.36 -35.35
N LEU A 837 -13.57 -34.06 -35.13
CA LEU A 837 -14.05 -33.03 -36.05
C LEU A 837 -13.10 -32.91 -37.26
N SER A 838 -13.69 -32.84 -38.45
CA SER A 838 -12.94 -32.68 -39.70
C SER A 838 -12.54 -31.23 -39.92
N LEU A 839 -11.27 -30.99 -40.25
CA LEU A 839 -10.75 -29.68 -40.63
C LEU A 839 -10.94 -29.35 -42.12
N ALA A 840 -11.65 -30.19 -42.88
CA ALA A 840 -11.82 -30.02 -44.33
C ALA A 840 -12.46 -28.68 -44.73
N ASN A 841 -13.31 -28.11 -43.85
CA ASN A 841 -13.96 -26.82 -44.06
C ASN A 841 -13.42 -25.72 -43.12
N ALA A 842 -12.27 -25.94 -42.49
CA ALA A 842 -11.66 -24.94 -41.63
C ALA A 842 -11.07 -23.80 -42.47
N THR A 843 -11.20 -22.57 -41.98
CA THR A 843 -10.55 -21.39 -42.53
C THR A 843 -9.20 -21.21 -41.87
N TRP A 844 -8.14 -21.20 -42.68
CA TRP A 844 -6.77 -21.00 -42.21
C TRP A 844 -6.35 -19.57 -42.53
N LYS A 845 -6.07 -18.78 -41.49
CA LYS A 845 -5.51 -17.43 -41.63
C LYS A 845 -4.06 -17.45 -41.14
N TYR A 846 -3.18 -16.96 -41.98
CA TYR A 846 -1.76 -16.83 -41.68
C TYR A 846 -1.50 -15.40 -41.23
N LEU A 847 -1.51 -15.18 -39.92
CA LEU A 847 -1.31 -13.86 -39.33
C LEU A 847 0.16 -13.46 -39.39
N SER A 848 1.07 -14.45 -39.31
CA SER A 848 2.50 -14.27 -39.59
C SER A 848 3.15 -15.59 -40.05
N LYS A 849 4.48 -15.62 -40.17
CA LYS A 849 5.22 -16.88 -40.40
C LYS A 849 5.17 -17.84 -39.22
N GLU A 850 4.91 -17.30 -38.02
CA GLU A 850 4.98 -18.01 -36.73
C GLU A 850 3.60 -18.08 -36.06
N HIS A 851 2.55 -17.57 -36.70
CA HIS A 851 1.21 -17.50 -36.14
C HIS A 851 0.18 -17.91 -37.19
N ILE A 852 -0.50 -19.02 -36.94
CA ILE A 852 -1.67 -19.44 -37.70
C ILE A 852 -2.90 -19.39 -36.82
N GLN A 853 -4.01 -18.96 -37.42
CA GLN A 853 -5.33 -19.04 -36.85
C GLN A 853 -6.15 -20.03 -37.69
N VAL A 854 -6.75 -21.02 -37.03
CA VAL A 854 -7.60 -22.03 -37.65
C VAL A 854 -8.99 -21.91 -37.08
N ALA A 855 -9.93 -21.50 -37.92
CA ALA A 855 -11.32 -21.27 -37.55
C ALA A 855 -12.22 -22.32 -38.20
N LEU A 856 -13.14 -22.95 -37.45
CA LEU A 856 -14.16 -23.82 -38.03
C LEU A 856 -15.50 -23.71 -37.32
N ASN A 857 -16.57 -23.86 -38.09
CA ASN A 857 -17.90 -24.10 -37.54
C ASN A 857 -18.08 -25.58 -37.30
N PHE A 858 -18.78 -25.95 -36.22
CA PHE A 858 -19.17 -27.33 -36.00
C PHE A 858 -20.11 -27.79 -37.13
N PRO A 859 -19.87 -28.99 -37.70
CA PRO A 859 -20.55 -29.44 -38.92
C PRO A 859 -22.04 -29.73 -38.70
N GLU A 860 -22.40 -30.11 -37.48
CA GLU A 860 -23.78 -30.36 -37.07
C GLU A 860 -24.08 -29.52 -35.83
N LYS A 861 -25.34 -29.12 -35.71
CA LYS A 861 -25.86 -28.51 -34.49
C LYS A 861 -25.86 -29.56 -33.38
N LEU A 862 -25.28 -29.21 -32.24
CA LEU A 862 -25.20 -30.04 -31.05
C LEU A 862 -26.56 -30.05 -30.34
N ASP A 863 -27.01 -31.25 -29.96
CA ASP A 863 -28.15 -31.43 -29.06
C ASP A 863 -27.79 -30.96 -27.65
N ALA A 864 -28.79 -30.68 -26.80
CA ALA A 864 -28.52 -30.35 -25.41
C ALA A 864 -27.74 -31.46 -24.66
N GLY A 865 -26.86 -31.01 -23.76
CA GLY A 865 -26.01 -31.86 -22.94
C GLY A 865 -24.63 -31.25 -22.69
N THR A 866 -23.81 -31.96 -21.91
CA THR A 866 -22.42 -31.59 -21.62
C THR A 866 -21.49 -32.26 -22.62
N TYR A 867 -20.52 -31.49 -23.12
CA TYR A 867 -19.52 -31.95 -24.08
C TYR A 867 -18.11 -31.71 -23.52
N LEU A 868 -17.21 -32.64 -23.76
CA LEU A 868 -15.77 -32.45 -23.60
C LEU A 868 -15.17 -32.15 -24.98
N LEU A 869 -14.52 -30.99 -25.10
CA LEU A 869 -13.68 -30.63 -26.22
C LEU A 869 -12.23 -30.95 -25.86
N THR A 870 -11.53 -31.67 -26.73
CA THR A 870 -10.09 -31.93 -26.60
C THR A 870 -9.39 -31.48 -27.88
N LEU A 871 -8.42 -30.58 -27.76
CA LEU A 871 -7.59 -30.11 -28.85
C LEU A 871 -6.17 -30.58 -28.63
N GLN A 872 -5.57 -31.06 -29.71
CA GLN A 872 -4.16 -31.42 -29.75
C GLN A 872 -3.54 -30.70 -30.94
N ALA A 873 -2.38 -30.10 -30.74
CA ALA A 873 -1.65 -29.46 -31.80
C ALA A 873 -0.17 -29.83 -31.75
N ARG A 874 0.48 -29.88 -32.91
CA ARG A 874 1.91 -30.09 -33.04
C ARG A 874 2.53 -29.20 -34.09
N ASP A 875 3.82 -28.92 -33.96
CA ASP A 875 4.60 -28.24 -34.99
C ASP A 875 5.01 -29.21 -36.14
N SER A 876 5.76 -28.70 -37.12
CA SER A 876 6.29 -29.50 -38.23
C SER A 876 7.40 -30.48 -37.82
N LEU A 877 7.95 -30.32 -36.61
CA LEU A 877 9.01 -31.14 -36.02
C LEU A 877 8.49 -32.18 -35.02
N ARG A 878 7.16 -32.24 -34.83
CA ARG A 878 6.38 -33.17 -33.98
C ARG A 878 6.45 -32.89 -32.47
N ASN A 879 6.75 -31.66 -32.06
CA ASN A 879 6.54 -31.23 -30.67
C ASN A 879 5.05 -30.96 -30.43
N PHE A 880 4.48 -31.53 -29.38
CA PHE A 880 3.05 -31.41 -29.08
C PHE A 880 2.78 -30.32 -28.03
N ALA A 881 1.86 -29.41 -28.33
CA ALA A 881 1.25 -28.56 -27.31
C ALA A 881 0.62 -29.44 -26.21
N PRO A 882 0.59 -28.99 -24.95
CA PRO A 882 -0.27 -29.58 -23.94
C PRO A 882 -1.71 -29.69 -24.47
N ASP A 883 -2.35 -30.84 -24.26
CA ASP A 883 -3.74 -31.06 -24.68
C ASP A 883 -4.65 -30.01 -24.02
N TYR A 884 -5.40 -29.25 -24.83
CA TYR A 884 -6.42 -28.35 -24.32
C TYR A 884 -7.71 -29.14 -24.13
N GLN A 885 -8.19 -29.21 -22.89
CA GLN A 885 -9.41 -29.93 -22.53
C GLN A 885 -10.37 -29.02 -21.78
N ILE A 886 -11.61 -28.91 -22.27
CA ILE A 886 -12.64 -28.12 -21.61
C ILE A 886 -14.00 -28.76 -21.73
N HIS A 887 -14.79 -28.71 -20.64
CA HIS A 887 -16.20 -29.05 -20.70
C HIS A 887 -17.02 -27.81 -21.05
N PHE A 888 -18.03 -27.97 -21.89
CA PHE A 888 -19.02 -26.92 -22.15
C PHE A 888 -20.42 -27.53 -22.18
N GLN A 889 -21.43 -26.67 -22.07
CA GLN A 889 -22.84 -27.06 -22.07
C GLN A 889 -23.57 -26.50 -23.28
N VAL A 890 -24.45 -27.31 -23.85
CA VAL A 890 -25.46 -26.89 -24.82
C VAL A 890 -26.82 -27.08 -24.18
N THR A 891 -27.66 -26.05 -24.19
CA THR A 891 -29.01 -26.07 -23.62
C THR A 891 -30.08 -26.05 -24.73
N ASP A 892 -31.30 -26.49 -24.40
CA ASP A 892 -32.47 -26.37 -25.29
C ASP A 892 -33.16 -25.00 -25.17
N GLU A 893 -32.66 -24.14 -24.28
CA GLU A 893 -33.26 -22.85 -23.93
C GLU A 893 -33.00 -21.81 -25.04
N LYS A 894 -33.99 -20.93 -25.23
CA LYS A 894 -33.95 -19.79 -26.17
C LYS A 894 -34.09 -18.49 -25.38
N GLY A 895 -33.32 -17.47 -25.76
CA GLY A 895 -33.37 -16.16 -25.12
C GLY A 895 -32.60 -16.08 -23.80
N PHE A 896 -32.82 -15.01 -23.02
CA PHE A 896 -32.23 -14.82 -21.70
C PHE A 896 -32.72 -15.87 -20.69
N ILE A 897 -31.77 -16.59 -20.10
CA ILE A 897 -31.94 -17.58 -19.05
C ILE A 897 -31.88 -16.91 -17.68
N SER A 898 -30.86 -16.08 -17.45
CA SER A 898 -30.66 -15.40 -16.18
C SER A 898 -30.07 -14.01 -16.38
N LEU A 899 -30.34 -13.09 -15.45
CA LEU A 899 -29.67 -11.81 -15.33
C LEU A 899 -29.39 -11.54 -13.84
N LYS A 900 -28.14 -11.22 -13.54
CA LYS A 900 -27.66 -10.82 -12.22
C LYS A 900 -26.98 -9.47 -12.33
N VAL A 901 -27.26 -8.59 -11.36
CA VAL A 901 -26.57 -7.31 -11.22
C VAL A 901 -25.82 -7.28 -9.91
N SER A 902 -24.50 -7.09 -9.96
CA SER A 902 -23.63 -7.13 -8.79
C SER A 902 -22.41 -6.21 -8.97
N PRO A 903 -21.85 -5.62 -7.90
CA PRO A 903 -22.50 -5.45 -6.60
C PRO A 903 -23.74 -4.54 -6.71
N ASN A 904 -24.73 -4.74 -5.84
CA ASN A 904 -25.91 -3.88 -5.73
C ASN A 904 -26.48 -4.00 -4.30
N PRO A 905 -26.24 -3.04 -3.39
CA PRO A 905 -25.72 -1.68 -3.64
C PRO A 905 -24.27 -1.62 -4.11
N SER A 906 -23.86 -0.54 -4.80
CA SER A 906 -22.49 -0.34 -5.30
C SER A 906 -22.02 1.10 -5.17
N ASP A 907 -20.71 1.29 -4.96
CA ASP A 907 -19.98 2.57 -4.89
C ASP A 907 -18.92 2.76 -5.99
N SER A 908 -18.80 1.80 -6.91
CA SER A 908 -17.85 1.88 -8.03
C SER A 908 -18.47 1.56 -9.39
N HIS A 909 -19.18 0.43 -9.50
CA HIS A 909 -19.71 -0.07 -10.77
C HIS A 909 -20.84 -1.09 -10.56
N PHE A 910 -21.68 -1.27 -11.57
CA PHE A 910 -22.63 -2.38 -11.64
C PHE A 910 -22.24 -3.30 -12.80
N GLN A 911 -22.03 -4.58 -12.50
CA GLN A 911 -21.86 -5.62 -13.51
C GLN A 911 -23.20 -6.30 -13.78
N PHE A 912 -23.68 -6.20 -15.01
CA PHE A 912 -24.81 -6.94 -15.54
C PHE A 912 -24.27 -8.23 -16.14
N SER A 913 -24.52 -9.36 -15.48
CA SER A 913 -24.14 -10.70 -15.97
C SER A 913 -25.40 -11.42 -16.41
N PHE A 914 -25.45 -11.90 -17.64
CA PHE A 914 -26.60 -12.63 -18.14
C PHE A 914 -26.19 -13.86 -18.92
N GLU A 915 -27.04 -14.87 -18.88
CA GLU A 915 -26.89 -16.09 -19.63
C GLU A 915 -27.98 -16.13 -20.71
N ALA A 916 -27.58 -16.38 -21.96
CA ALA A 916 -28.50 -16.58 -23.07
C ALA A 916 -28.45 -18.05 -23.51
N GLY A 917 -29.59 -18.64 -23.84
CA GLY A 917 -29.66 -20.06 -24.18
C GLY A 917 -28.98 -20.40 -25.50
N SER A 918 -28.46 -21.62 -25.59
CA SER A 918 -27.64 -22.10 -26.72
C SER A 918 -28.36 -22.09 -28.07
N GLN A 919 -29.70 -22.03 -28.07
CA GLN A 919 -30.52 -21.99 -29.28
C GLN A 919 -30.78 -20.55 -29.78
N SER A 920 -30.24 -19.53 -29.09
CA SER A 920 -30.39 -18.12 -29.46
C SER A 920 -29.53 -17.77 -30.68
N GLN A 921 -29.95 -16.76 -31.45
CA GLN A 921 -29.08 -16.13 -32.45
C GLN A 921 -28.36 -14.93 -31.80
N GLU A 922 -27.16 -14.63 -32.30
CA GLU A 922 -26.55 -13.35 -31.97
C GLU A 922 -27.46 -12.20 -32.38
N SER A 923 -27.55 -11.19 -31.54
CA SER A 923 -28.55 -10.13 -31.66
C SER A 923 -28.10 -8.87 -30.91
N ALA A 924 -28.90 -7.80 -30.99
CA ALA A 924 -28.72 -6.63 -30.15
C ALA A 924 -29.77 -6.55 -29.03
N ALA A 925 -29.40 -5.98 -27.89
CA ALA A 925 -30.33 -5.51 -26.86
C ALA A 925 -29.99 -4.07 -26.46
N GLN A 926 -31.03 -3.26 -26.22
CA GLN A 926 -30.88 -1.91 -25.70
C GLN A 926 -30.97 -1.93 -24.17
N PHE A 927 -29.91 -1.44 -23.53
CA PHE A 927 -29.84 -1.23 -22.10
C PHE A 927 -30.11 0.24 -21.80
N TYR A 928 -31.08 0.47 -20.93
CA TYR A 928 -31.48 1.78 -20.45
C TYR A 928 -31.22 1.86 -18.95
N ILE A 929 -30.80 3.04 -18.51
CA ILE A 929 -30.75 3.38 -17.10
C ILE A 929 -31.46 4.71 -16.91
N TYR A 930 -32.38 4.74 -15.95
CA TYR A 930 -33.17 5.89 -15.57
C TYR A 930 -32.86 6.30 -14.14
N ASN A 931 -32.99 7.59 -13.83
CA ASN A 931 -33.01 8.05 -12.45
C ASN A 931 -34.38 7.79 -11.80
N SER A 932 -34.52 8.14 -10.51
CA SER A 932 -35.76 7.97 -9.76
C SER A 932 -36.95 8.78 -10.26
N THR A 933 -36.76 9.78 -11.14
CA THR A 933 -37.83 10.56 -11.77
C THR A 933 -38.23 10.05 -13.16
N GLY A 934 -37.58 8.98 -13.66
CA GLY A 934 -37.83 8.40 -14.97
C GLY A 934 -37.05 9.06 -16.13
N ALA A 935 -36.12 9.97 -15.83
CA ALA A 935 -35.25 10.56 -16.85
C ALA A 935 -34.15 9.57 -17.28
N GLU A 936 -33.94 9.42 -18.60
CA GLU A 936 -32.90 8.55 -19.17
C GLU A 936 -31.51 9.13 -18.86
N ILE A 937 -30.69 8.31 -18.21
CA ILE A 937 -29.29 8.61 -17.84
C ILE A 937 -28.32 7.95 -18.82
N LEU A 938 -28.64 6.73 -19.25
CA LEU A 938 -27.82 5.99 -20.19
C LEU A 938 -28.69 5.16 -21.13
N ARG A 939 -28.27 5.13 -22.40
CA ARG A 939 -28.72 4.16 -23.40
C ARG A 939 -27.51 3.50 -24.03
N LYS A 940 -27.48 2.18 -24.02
CA LYS A 940 -26.38 1.38 -24.58
C LYS A 940 -26.93 0.23 -25.39
N THR A 941 -26.54 0.16 -26.66
CA THR A 941 -26.75 -1.04 -27.48
C THR A 941 -25.67 -2.06 -27.19
N MET A 942 -26.07 -3.28 -26.91
CA MET A 942 -25.20 -4.41 -26.60
C MET A 942 -25.44 -5.55 -27.57
N ARG A 943 -24.36 -6.18 -28.02
CA ARG A 943 -24.46 -7.45 -28.73
C ARG A 943 -24.64 -8.57 -27.70
N ILE A 944 -25.62 -9.41 -27.93
CA ILE A 944 -25.96 -10.57 -27.10
C ILE A 944 -25.61 -11.80 -27.91
N GLN A 945 -24.76 -12.65 -27.36
CA GLN A 945 -24.42 -13.95 -27.95
C GLN A 945 -24.95 -15.09 -27.08
N PRO A 946 -25.14 -16.30 -27.63
CA PRO A 946 -25.44 -17.49 -26.83
C PRO A 946 -24.39 -17.70 -25.71
N GLY A 947 -24.83 -18.14 -24.53
CA GLY A 947 -23.98 -18.35 -23.36
C GLY A 947 -23.87 -17.12 -22.44
N THR A 948 -22.77 -17.05 -21.69
CA THR A 948 -22.53 -15.96 -20.73
C THR A 948 -22.15 -14.68 -21.44
N ASN A 949 -22.70 -13.58 -20.93
CA ASN A 949 -22.39 -12.22 -21.37
C ASN A 949 -22.28 -11.33 -20.12
N ALA A 950 -21.42 -10.32 -20.20
CA ALA A 950 -21.26 -9.35 -19.11
C ALA A 950 -21.11 -7.93 -19.63
N TRP A 951 -21.64 -6.97 -18.88
CA TRP A 951 -21.43 -5.55 -19.12
C TRP A 951 -21.29 -4.76 -17.84
N TYR A 952 -20.35 -3.82 -17.85
CA TYR A 952 -20.07 -2.94 -16.73
C TYR A 952 -20.62 -1.54 -17.00
N TRP A 953 -21.44 -1.06 -16.08
CA TRP A 953 -21.80 0.34 -16.00
C TRP A 953 -21.06 1.01 -14.83
N HIS A 954 -20.33 2.08 -15.15
CA HIS A 954 -19.68 2.94 -14.18
C HIS A 954 -20.47 4.26 -14.07
N PRO A 955 -21.18 4.50 -12.95
CA PRO A 955 -21.99 5.71 -12.79
C PRO A 955 -21.18 7.02 -12.74
N GLY A 956 -19.87 6.96 -12.47
CA GLY A 956 -18.99 8.13 -12.43
C GLY A 956 -19.41 9.11 -11.35
N GLU A 957 -19.65 10.38 -11.72
CA GLU A 957 -20.00 11.46 -10.78
C GLU A 957 -21.49 11.56 -10.45
N LEU A 958 -22.32 10.60 -10.87
CA LEU A 958 -23.75 10.62 -10.62
C LEU A 958 -24.08 10.67 -9.10
N PRO A 959 -25.13 11.41 -8.68
CA PRO A 959 -25.53 11.49 -7.28
C PRO A 959 -25.90 10.11 -6.71
N ALA A 960 -25.51 9.83 -5.46
CA ALA A 960 -25.96 8.64 -4.74
C ALA A 960 -27.49 8.59 -4.71
N GLY A 961 -28.06 7.43 -5.00
CA GLY A 961 -29.50 7.28 -5.12
C GLY A 961 -29.94 6.00 -5.81
N LEU A 962 -31.26 5.88 -5.96
CA LEU A 962 -31.90 4.78 -6.65
C LEU A 962 -32.00 5.06 -8.14
N TYR A 963 -31.45 4.15 -8.94
CA TYR A 963 -31.59 4.14 -10.40
C TYR A 963 -32.39 2.91 -10.82
N ILE A 964 -32.98 2.95 -12.01
CA ILE A 964 -33.76 1.85 -12.58
C ILE A 964 -33.11 1.45 -13.89
N TYR A 965 -32.77 0.18 -14.05
CA TYR A 965 -32.33 -0.33 -15.35
C TYR A 965 -33.49 -1.02 -16.08
N GLN A 966 -33.43 -0.99 -17.40
CA GLN A 966 -34.32 -1.74 -18.28
C GLN A 966 -33.53 -2.27 -19.47
N ILE A 967 -33.77 -3.53 -19.82
CA ILE A 967 -33.17 -4.20 -20.97
C ILE A 967 -34.28 -4.53 -21.95
N VAL A 968 -34.12 -4.08 -23.20
CA VAL A 968 -35.06 -4.28 -24.30
C VAL A 968 -34.35 -5.06 -25.40
N PRO A 969 -34.60 -6.38 -25.55
CA PRO A 969 -34.06 -7.15 -26.67
C PRO A 969 -34.64 -6.70 -28.01
N ASP A 970 -33.89 -6.91 -29.10
CA ASP A 970 -34.39 -6.73 -30.46
C ASP A 970 -35.40 -7.84 -30.82
N GLU A 971 -36.67 -7.46 -30.95
CA GLU A 971 -37.79 -8.39 -31.18
C GLU A 971 -37.69 -9.17 -32.52
N SER A 972 -36.91 -8.67 -33.49
CA SER A 972 -36.75 -9.30 -34.81
C SER A 972 -35.96 -10.62 -34.78
N HIS A 973 -35.09 -10.82 -33.77
CA HIS A 973 -34.25 -12.01 -33.60
C HIS A 973 -34.61 -12.88 -32.39
N PHE A 974 -35.53 -12.41 -31.53
CA PHE A 974 -35.95 -13.11 -30.31
C PHE A 974 -37.48 -13.31 -30.20
N SER A 975 -38.17 -13.52 -31.32
CA SER A 975 -39.64 -13.59 -31.43
C SER A 975 -40.34 -14.75 -30.68
N THR A 976 -39.65 -15.50 -29.81
CA THR A 976 -40.21 -16.65 -29.09
C THR A 976 -39.76 -16.72 -27.63
N PHE A 977 -39.90 -15.63 -26.87
CA PHE A 977 -39.89 -15.72 -25.40
C PHE A 977 -41.24 -16.26 -24.94
N SER A 978 -41.31 -17.51 -24.46
CA SER A 978 -42.54 -18.00 -23.80
C SER A 978 -42.79 -17.30 -22.47
N GLU A 979 -41.73 -16.79 -21.82
CA GLU A 979 -41.79 -15.91 -20.64
C GLU A 979 -40.59 -14.94 -20.67
N THR A 980 -40.85 -13.63 -20.64
CA THR A 980 -39.80 -12.63 -20.47
C THR A 980 -39.29 -12.70 -19.02
N PRO A 981 -37.97 -12.82 -18.74
CA PRO A 981 -37.48 -12.87 -17.37
C PRO A 981 -37.93 -11.61 -16.61
N ALA A 982 -38.53 -11.78 -15.43
CA ALA A 982 -38.92 -10.67 -14.56
C ALA A 982 -37.74 -9.74 -14.19
N ALA A 983 -36.50 -10.21 -14.39
CA ALA A 983 -35.26 -9.51 -14.14
C ALA A 983 -34.83 -8.50 -15.22
N LEU A 984 -35.47 -8.41 -16.40
CA LEU A 984 -35.06 -7.44 -17.44
C LEU A 984 -35.28 -5.97 -17.04
N GLN A 985 -35.96 -5.73 -15.92
CA GLN A 985 -36.00 -4.44 -15.25
C GLN A 985 -35.67 -4.61 -13.76
N GLY A 986 -34.93 -3.67 -13.20
CA GLY A 986 -34.59 -3.72 -11.79
C GLY A 986 -34.05 -2.42 -11.24
N ARG A 987 -33.77 -2.42 -9.94
CA ARG A 987 -33.28 -1.25 -9.22
C ARG A 987 -31.78 -1.36 -8.97
N LEU A 988 -31.06 -0.26 -9.11
CA LEU A 988 -29.66 -0.11 -8.76
C LEU A 988 -29.57 0.87 -7.60
N LEU A 989 -28.95 0.47 -6.50
CA LEU A 989 -28.66 1.37 -5.40
C LEU A 989 -27.22 1.85 -5.50
N TRP A 990 -27.05 3.06 -6.04
CA TRP A 990 -25.75 3.73 -6.12
C TRP A 990 -25.49 4.45 -4.81
N VAL A 991 -24.45 4.02 -4.09
CA VAL A 991 -24.01 4.61 -2.83
C VAL A 991 -22.66 5.27 -3.08
N ARG A 992 -22.41 6.45 -2.52
CA ARG A 992 -21.14 7.18 -2.70
C ARG A 992 -20.47 7.37 -1.36
#